data_AF-A0A9Q0W3R9-F1
#
_entry.id   AF-A0A9Q0W3R9-F1
#
_cell.length_a   1.000
_cell.length_b   1.000
_cell.length_c   1.000
_cell.angle_alpha   90.00
_cell.angle_beta   90.00
_cell.angle_gamma   90.00
#
_symmetry.space_group_name_H-M   'P 1'
#
loop_
_entity.id
_entity.type
_entity.pdbx_description
1 polymer ?
#
loop_
_entity_poly.entity_id
_entity_poly.type
_entity_poly.pdbx_seq_one_letter_code
_entity_poly.pdbx_strand_id
1 'polypeptide(L)'
;MEMQMEREKEQELEWLNAQKIEITVDLLAAAKQHLQFLAAVDKNRWLYDGPTLDKAIFRYNACWLPLLAKHAESPISEGPLVVPLDCEWIWHCHRLNPLRYKSDCVELYGKIHDYSDVVSSVKGVCKKQTEEIWNRFYPDESYDFDLAFSEAVNEKISTLEKCTNYDLVSAVKRQSPFFYQVSRPHMNNDIFLQEAIARYKGFLYNIKRNWEKSINCFCVPTYDIDLIWHTHQLHPVSYCKDVSQALGRVLAHDDMDSDRSKGRKLDVGFSGTTRRWEETFGRRYWKAGAMYRGSDPSPLTTIPFQSNILSKELEKSNQNKMIIDLPEVKIAEVLLEIVGVKNLPERHKGKLFVMFNKKHPDAFFNVKRRLTILSESGEKDVASFQCEPKGELFFELVSHSPSNLPLTKLCKTMGTTSFSLEDFLNPVSELSVERWVQLQPASGNMCSKPICLRIAVSLSVPIQAPYELHMIRSRGQSKTYCFFPLSGREQHANSYTSVVEKTGAEIISLQMRNSTKAKEKERSIPKQQVTGVMKTGETCILADFVGTRWCLMDSQWYLELKMKSNEDGSLFELTGCRTVKLFQGKKLDFEPKCCEKKRSERDFMTAVEFSAENPYGKAVALLDLKSGSVKVKESWLVLPAIISAFILSDILKKEGYNGFTSNRENLEVDGLVEKAKGLNEEPEQISLTASSEGNMELNVDVAKGSIVKSGNCGGSGCRDIVRSGNCGGCGGCGGGGGCGDTMKSGNSGGGCGGGCGGCGGCGGGGGCGDTMKSGNSGGGCGGGCGGCGGCGGCGGGGGGYGDIVKSGNSGGGCGGCGGGCGGCGGGCGNMVRGGN
;
A
#
# COMPACT_ATOMS: atom_id res chain seq x y z
N MET A 1 42.88 10.79 2.93
CA MET A 1 42.54 9.53 2.23
C MET A 1 42.63 8.36 3.20
N GLU A 2 43.71 8.27 3.98
CA GLU A 2 43.87 7.29 5.08
C GLU A 2 42.75 7.33 6.12
N MET A 3 42.44 8.50 6.72
CA MET A 3 41.33 8.62 7.69
C MET A 3 39.96 8.17 7.17
N GLN A 4 39.72 8.23 5.85
CA GLN A 4 38.45 7.77 5.27
C GLN A 4 38.46 6.24 5.09
N MET A 5 39.60 5.68 4.70
CA MET A 5 39.77 4.24 4.59
C MET A 5 39.74 3.56 5.97
N GLU A 6 40.32 4.20 6.99
CA GLU A 6 40.21 3.74 8.38
C GLU A 6 38.77 3.76 8.87
N ARG A 7 38.02 4.83 8.60
CA ARG A 7 36.59 4.90 8.91
C ARG A 7 35.78 3.81 8.20
N GLU A 8 36.03 3.57 6.92
CA GLU A 8 35.33 2.52 6.16
C GLU A 8 35.62 1.12 6.74
N LYS A 9 36.87 0.86 7.17
CA LYS A 9 37.23 -0.39 7.88
C LYS A 9 36.57 -0.50 9.25
N GLU A 10 36.49 0.58 10.01
CA GLU A 10 35.80 0.61 11.31
C GLU A 10 34.30 0.32 11.13
N GLN A 11 33.67 0.94 10.13
CA GLN A 11 32.27 0.72 9.80
C GLN A 11 31.98 -0.73 9.38
N GLU A 12 32.90 -1.35 8.62
CA GLU A 12 32.80 -2.75 8.26
C GLU A 12 32.97 -3.67 9.47
N LEU A 13 33.89 -3.35 10.39
CA LEU A 13 34.06 -4.08 11.65
C LEU A 13 32.80 -3.97 12.53
N GLU A 14 32.20 -2.79 12.63
CA GLU A 14 30.92 -2.59 13.36
C GLU A 14 29.80 -3.45 12.75
N TRP A 15 29.73 -3.56 11.42
CA TRP A 15 28.78 -4.46 10.74
C TRP A 15 29.04 -5.94 11.07
N LEU A 16 30.30 -6.38 11.03
CA LEU A 16 30.67 -7.75 11.40
C LEU A 16 30.36 -8.06 12.86
N ASN A 17 30.57 -7.10 13.76
CA ASN A 17 30.20 -7.23 15.17
C ASN A 17 28.69 -7.34 15.36
N ALA A 18 27.89 -6.60 14.59
CA ALA A 18 26.44 -6.77 14.60
C ALA A 18 26.02 -8.19 14.19
N GLN A 19 26.68 -8.78 13.20
CA GLN A 19 26.35 -10.15 12.74
C GLN A 19 26.65 -11.24 13.78
N LYS A 20 27.51 -10.97 14.77
CA LYS A 20 27.80 -11.87 15.90
C LYS A 20 26.66 -11.94 16.92
N ILE A 21 25.62 -11.12 16.80
CA ILE A 21 24.43 -11.27 17.64
C ILE A 21 23.82 -12.65 17.37
N GLU A 22 23.80 -13.47 18.41
CA GLU A 22 23.20 -14.80 18.40
C GLU A 22 21.69 -14.67 18.52
N ILE A 23 20.98 -15.38 17.65
CA ILE A 23 19.52 -15.51 17.69
C ILE A 23 19.24 -17.00 17.68
N THR A 24 18.50 -17.47 18.67
CA THR A 24 18.25 -18.89 18.92
C THR A 24 17.13 -19.45 18.04
N VAL A 25 16.29 -18.58 17.47
CA VAL A 25 15.19 -18.94 16.57
C VAL A 25 15.68 -18.98 15.12
N ASP A 26 15.25 -19.99 14.36
CA ASP A 26 15.33 -19.97 12.89
C ASP A 26 14.34 -18.95 12.32
N LEU A 27 14.80 -17.69 12.26
CA LEU A 27 13.99 -16.56 11.78
C LEU A 27 13.60 -16.70 10.31
N LEU A 28 14.34 -17.45 9.49
CA LEU A 28 13.98 -17.63 8.09
C LEU A 28 12.69 -18.45 7.98
N ALA A 29 12.68 -19.64 8.59
CA ALA A 29 11.51 -20.51 8.59
C ALA A 29 10.34 -19.86 9.33
N ALA A 30 10.60 -19.21 10.47
CA ALA A 30 9.57 -18.53 11.26
C ALA A 30 8.96 -17.33 10.51
N ALA A 31 9.74 -16.56 9.75
CA ALA A 31 9.21 -15.43 8.98
C ALA A 31 8.28 -15.89 7.85
N LYS A 32 8.62 -16.98 7.15
CA LYS A 32 7.73 -17.57 6.13
C LYS A 32 6.41 -18.03 6.72
N GLN A 33 6.46 -18.68 7.89
CA GLN A 33 5.26 -19.11 8.62
C GLN A 33 4.44 -17.91 9.09
N HIS A 34 5.11 -16.85 9.56
CA HIS A 34 4.45 -15.61 9.97
C HIS A 34 3.73 -14.95 8.80
N LEU A 35 4.34 -14.87 7.60
CA LEU A 35 3.68 -14.37 6.40
C LEU A 35 2.45 -15.19 5.99
N GLN A 36 2.53 -16.52 6.09
CA GLN A 36 1.38 -17.40 5.82
C GLN A 36 0.25 -17.19 6.82
N PHE A 37 0.59 -17.03 8.10
CA PHE A 37 -0.37 -16.72 9.16
C PHE A 37 -1.06 -15.37 8.91
N LEU A 38 -0.30 -14.30 8.66
CA LEU A 38 -0.87 -12.98 8.36
C LEU A 38 -1.78 -13.02 7.13
N ALA A 39 -1.42 -13.79 6.09
CA ALA A 39 -2.27 -13.98 4.93
C ALA A 39 -3.58 -14.73 5.26
N ALA A 40 -3.56 -15.67 6.21
CA ALA A 40 -4.77 -16.36 6.67
C ALA A 40 -5.68 -15.45 7.49
N VAL A 41 -5.11 -14.59 8.34
CA VAL A 41 -5.88 -13.56 9.07
C VAL A 41 -6.48 -12.54 8.10
N ASP A 42 -5.73 -12.10 7.09
CA ASP A 42 -6.26 -11.13 6.10
C ASP A 42 -7.36 -11.72 5.20
N LYS A 43 -7.45 -13.04 5.06
CA LYS A 43 -8.61 -13.73 4.46
C LYS A 43 -9.84 -13.73 5.36
N ASN A 44 -9.67 -13.40 6.64
CA ASN A 44 -10.69 -13.41 7.69
C ASN A 44 -10.78 -12.04 8.38
N ARG A 45 -10.93 -10.94 7.60
CA ARG A 45 -10.95 -9.56 8.13
C ARG A 45 -12.10 -9.26 9.10
N TRP A 46 -13.05 -10.17 9.27
CA TRP A 46 -13.99 -10.14 10.38
C TRP A 46 -13.29 -10.23 11.75
N LEU A 47 -12.02 -10.61 11.82
CA LEU A 47 -11.17 -10.55 13.01
C LEU A 47 -10.57 -9.15 13.28
N TYR A 48 -10.75 -8.17 12.40
CA TYR A 48 -10.11 -6.85 12.55
C TYR A 48 -10.88 -5.87 13.44
N ASP A 49 -12.21 -5.99 13.53
CA ASP A 49 -13.04 -5.12 14.34
C ASP A 49 -14.43 -5.74 14.59
N GLY A 50 -15.20 -5.13 15.49
CA GLY A 50 -16.61 -5.45 15.73
C GLY A 50 -16.83 -6.69 16.62
N PRO A 51 -18.07 -7.20 16.68
CA PRO A 51 -18.47 -8.22 17.67
C PRO A 51 -17.70 -9.55 17.54
N THR A 52 -17.25 -9.88 16.34
CA THR A 52 -16.42 -11.06 16.08
C THR A 52 -15.02 -10.94 16.67
N LEU A 53 -14.43 -9.73 16.68
CA LEU A 53 -13.19 -9.46 17.39
C LEU A 53 -13.40 -9.58 18.90
N ASP A 54 -14.49 -9.03 19.44
CA ASP A 54 -14.81 -9.12 20.88
C ASP A 54 -14.92 -10.59 21.34
N LYS A 55 -15.60 -11.42 20.53
CA LYS A 55 -15.68 -12.87 20.77
C LYS A 55 -14.32 -13.56 20.71
N ALA A 56 -13.46 -13.21 19.75
CA ALA A 56 -12.11 -13.76 19.66
C ALA A 56 -11.26 -13.40 20.89
N ILE A 57 -11.38 -12.15 21.38
CA ILE A 57 -10.71 -11.68 22.61
C ILE A 57 -11.22 -12.45 23.83
N PHE A 58 -12.53 -12.67 23.93
CA PHE A 58 -13.11 -13.49 24.99
C PHE A 58 -12.57 -14.92 24.95
N ARG A 59 -12.64 -15.61 23.80
CA ARG A 59 -12.14 -17.00 23.65
C ARG A 59 -10.64 -17.09 23.95
N TYR A 60 -9.86 -16.08 23.57
CA TYR A 60 -8.44 -16.01 23.90
C TYR A 60 -8.21 -16.00 25.43
N ASN A 61 -8.89 -15.12 26.16
CA ASN A 61 -8.70 -14.96 27.60
C ASN A 61 -9.35 -16.08 28.42
N ALA A 62 -10.56 -16.51 28.05
CA ALA A 62 -11.36 -17.47 28.82
C ALA A 62 -11.00 -18.93 28.50
N CYS A 63 -10.55 -19.22 27.27
CA CYS A 63 -10.35 -20.59 26.82
C CYS A 63 -8.89 -20.88 26.46
N TRP A 64 -8.32 -20.13 25.53
CA TRP A 64 -7.01 -20.47 24.95
C TRP A 64 -5.85 -20.27 25.93
N LEU A 65 -5.69 -19.07 26.49
CA LEU A 65 -4.58 -18.77 27.39
C LEU A 65 -4.58 -19.63 28.67
N PRO A 66 -5.74 -19.88 29.34
CA PRO A 66 -5.81 -20.85 30.44
C PRO A 66 -5.49 -22.28 30.03
N LEU A 67 -5.91 -22.73 28.84
CA LEU A 67 -5.61 -24.07 28.33
C LEU A 67 -4.10 -24.22 28.10
N LEU A 68 -3.48 -23.21 27.47
CA LEU A 68 -2.05 -23.17 27.24
C LEU A 68 -1.27 -23.20 28.56
N ALA A 69 -1.74 -22.46 29.57
CA ALA A 69 -1.13 -22.46 30.89
C ALA A 69 -1.17 -23.85 31.56
N LYS A 70 -2.34 -24.50 31.55
CA LYS A 70 -2.51 -25.87 32.08
C LYS A 70 -1.63 -26.88 31.35
N HIS A 71 -1.60 -26.83 30.02
CA HIS A 71 -0.78 -27.73 29.21
C HIS A 71 0.72 -27.54 29.49
N ALA A 72 1.16 -26.30 29.72
CA ALA A 72 2.55 -26.00 30.04
C ALA A 72 2.94 -26.45 31.47
N GLU A 73 2.01 -26.58 32.40
CA GLU A 73 2.26 -27.11 33.75
C GLU A 73 2.24 -28.63 33.80
N SER A 74 1.25 -29.23 33.17
CA SER A 74 1.09 -30.68 33.03
C SER A 74 0.62 -30.99 31.62
N PRO A 75 1.45 -31.64 30.77
CA PRO A 75 1.09 -31.95 29.40
C PRO A 75 -0.25 -32.69 29.32
N ILE A 76 -1.25 -32.03 28.72
CA ILE A 76 -2.61 -32.57 28.54
C ILE A 76 -2.67 -33.53 27.35
N SER A 77 -1.75 -33.38 26.40
CA SER A 77 -1.62 -34.17 25.18
C SER A 77 -0.18 -34.60 24.97
N GLU A 78 0.01 -35.75 24.32
CA GLU A 78 1.33 -36.23 23.88
C GLU A 78 1.88 -35.45 22.67
N GLY A 79 1.00 -34.82 21.89
CA GLY A 79 1.33 -34.00 20.73
C GLY A 79 1.06 -32.51 20.97
N PRO A 80 1.51 -31.63 20.04
CA PRO A 80 1.35 -30.20 20.20
C PRO A 80 -0.11 -29.76 20.06
N LEU A 81 -0.48 -28.69 20.75
CA LEU A 81 -1.81 -28.09 20.64
C LEU A 81 -1.92 -27.28 19.33
N VAL A 82 -3.04 -27.42 18.62
CA VAL A 82 -3.36 -26.59 17.46
C VAL A 82 -4.22 -25.42 17.91
N VAL A 83 -3.74 -24.20 17.69
CA VAL A 83 -4.46 -22.98 18.10
C VAL A 83 -5.55 -22.60 17.09
N PRO A 84 -6.80 -22.32 17.52
CA PRO A 84 -7.82 -21.73 16.66
C PRO A 84 -7.36 -20.38 16.07
N LEU A 85 -7.68 -20.12 14.80
CA LEU A 85 -7.16 -18.95 14.07
C LEU A 85 -7.46 -17.61 14.77
N ASP A 86 -8.66 -17.46 15.31
CA ASP A 86 -9.11 -16.26 16.01
C ASP A 86 -8.32 -16.05 17.31
N CYS A 87 -8.12 -17.10 18.10
CA CYS A 87 -7.31 -17.06 19.32
C CYS A 87 -5.83 -16.82 18.99
N GLU A 88 -5.31 -17.40 17.90
CA GLU A 88 -3.94 -17.17 17.44
C GLU A 88 -3.71 -15.71 17.04
N TRP A 89 -4.71 -15.06 16.42
CA TRP A 89 -4.64 -13.63 16.07
C TRP A 89 -4.55 -12.73 17.29
N ILE A 90 -5.37 -12.95 18.30
CA ILE A 90 -5.29 -12.18 19.55
C ILE A 90 -3.98 -12.46 20.27
N TRP A 91 -3.55 -13.72 20.31
CA TRP A 91 -2.29 -14.10 20.92
C TRP A 91 -1.06 -13.51 20.20
N HIS A 92 -1.11 -13.41 18.87
CA HIS A 92 -0.13 -12.71 18.06
C HIS A 92 -0.04 -11.23 18.45
N CYS A 93 -1.17 -10.51 18.45
CA CYS A 93 -1.21 -9.09 18.80
C CYS A 93 -0.74 -8.82 20.23
N HIS A 94 -1.04 -9.72 21.17
CA HIS A 94 -0.59 -9.60 22.55
C HIS A 94 0.94 -9.76 22.66
N ARG A 95 1.52 -10.76 21.98
CA ARG A 95 2.98 -11.02 21.99
C ARG A 95 3.80 -9.92 21.32
N LEU A 96 3.23 -9.16 20.39
CA LEU A 96 3.88 -7.98 19.79
C LEU A 96 4.06 -6.82 20.78
N ASN A 97 3.59 -6.94 22.02
CA ASN A 97 4.04 -6.15 23.15
C ASN A 97 4.77 -7.05 24.16
N PRO A 98 6.07 -7.33 23.95
CA PRO A 98 6.79 -8.37 24.68
C PRO A 98 6.89 -8.11 26.19
N LEU A 99 6.95 -6.83 26.60
CA LEU A 99 6.98 -6.47 28.03
C LEU A 99 5.61 -6.70 28.67
N ARG A 100 4.53 -6.28 28.00
CA ARG A 100 3.17 -6.46 28.51
C ARG A 100 2.79 -7.93 28.58
N TYR A 101 3.03 -8.67 27.50
CA TYR A 101 2.76 -10.10 27.44
C TYR A 101 3.48 -10.87 28.55
N LYS A 102 4.77 -10.56 28.77
CA LYS A 102 5.54 -11.15 29.87
C LYS A 102 4.90 -10.86 31.23
N SER A 103 4.57 -9.61 31.51
CA SER A 103 3.96 -9.23 32.79
C SER A 103 2.62 -9.94 33.00
N ASP A 104 1.74 -9.94 31.99
CA ASP A 104 0.43 -10.57 32.10
C ASP A 104 0.52 -12.08 32.30
N CYS A 105 1.38 -12.78 31.56
CA CYS A 105 1.53 -14.22 31.75
C CYS A 105 2.10 -14.58 33.13
N VAL A 106 3.05 -13.79 33.64
CA VAL A 106 3.61 -14.00 34.99
C VAL A 106 2.57 -13.68 36.08
N GLU A 107 1.80 -12.60 35.93
CA GLU A 107 0.76 -12.22 36.90
C GLU A 107 -0.38 -13.25 36.94
N LEU A 108 -0.85 -13.71 35.78
CA LEU A 108 -2.03 -14.58 35.69
C LEU A 108 -1.69 -16.07 35.92
N TYR A 109 -0.51 -16.52 35.49
CA TYR A 109 -0.14 -17.94 35.42
C TYR A 109 1.30 -18.25 35.89
N GLY A 110 2.02 -17.28 36.45
CA GLY A 110 3.32 -17.49 37.10
C GLY A 110 4.52 -17.65 36.17
N LYS A 111 4.34 -17.82 34.85
CA LYS A 111 5.44 -17.93 33.88
C LYS A 111 5.06 -17.41 32.50
N ILE A 112 6.06 -17.17 31.66
CA ILE A 112 5.86 -16.81 30.25
C ILE A 112 5.45 -18.07 29.48
N HIS A 113 4.38 -17.97 28.68
CA HIS A 113 3.97 -19.04 27.78
C HIS A 113 4.52 -18.77 26.37
N ASP A 114 5.16 -19.77 25.76
CA ASP A 114 5.74 -19.70 24.41
C ASP A 114 5.01 -20.66 23.47
N TYR A 115 5.45 -20.71 22.23
CA TYR A 115 5.01 -21.62 21.17
C TYR A 115 5.59 -23.03 21.30
N SER A 116 6.34 -23.33 22.36
CA SER A 116 6.82 -24.68 22.68
C SER A 116 5.60 -25.60 22.85
N ASP A 117 5.47 -26.55 21.92
CA ASP A 117 4.34 -27.50 21.80
C ASP A 117 3.00 -26.90 21.37
N VAL A 118 3.03 -25.78 20.64
CA VAL A 118 1.86 -25.23 19.94
C VAL A 118 2.13 -25.17 18.43
N VAL A 119 1.09 -25.34 17.62
CA VAL A 119 1.17 -25.23 16.15
C VAL A 119 -0.01 -24.42 15.62
N SER A 120 0.26 -23.59 14.63
CA SER A 120 -0.75 -22.77 13.95
C SER A 120 -1.71 -23.66 13.19
N SER A 121 -2.99 -23.33 13.23
CA SER A 121 -4.01 -23.96 12.39
C SER A 121 -3.70 -23.87 10.89
N VAL A 122 -2.86 -22.92 10.45
CA VAL A 122 -2.49 -22.75 9.04
C VAL A 122 -1.45 -23.76 8.54
N LYS A 123 -0.76 -24.48 9.44
CA LYS A 123 0.28 -25.47 9.09
C LYS A 123 -0.26 -26.82 8.61
N GLY A 124 -1.59 -26.99 8.58
CA GLY A 124 -2.22 -28.24 8.12
C GLY A 124 -2.03 -29.43 9.08
N VAL A 125 -1.60 -29.19 10.31
CA VAL A 125 -1.53 -30.23 11.36
C VAL A 125 -2.94 -30.60 11.81
N CYS A 126 -3.15 -31.88 12.13
CA CYS A 126 -4.45 -32.38 12.54
C CYS A 126 -4.93 -31.71 13.83
N LYS A 127 -6.04 -30.99 13.76
CA LYS A 127 -6.64 -30.27 14.90
C LYS A 127 -7.49 -31.15 15.84
N LYS A 128 -7.83 -32.38 15.43
CA LYS A 128 -8.81 -33.24 16.12
C LYS A 128 -8.51 -33.43 17.61
N GLN A 129 -7.25 -33.68 17.96
CA GLN A 129 -6.86 -33.88 19.34
C GLN A 129 -7.09 -32.63 20.19
N THR A 130 -6.73 -31.45 19.69
CA THR A 130 -6.96 -30.19 20.40
C THR A 130 -8.44 -29.84 20.46
N GLU A 131 -9.20 -30.16 19.41
CA GLU A 131 -10.65 -30.00 19.37
C GLU A 131 -11.35 -30.88 20.42
N GLU A 132 -10.96 -32.15 20.57
CA GLU A 132 -11.48 -33.04 21.62
C GLU A 132 -11.16 -32.50 23.04
N ILE A 133 -9.94 -32.01 23.25
CA ILE A 133 -9.54 -31.37 24.50
C ILE A 133 -10.38 -30.11 24.74
N TRP A 134 -10.53 -29.27 23.73
CA TRP A 134 -11.30 -28.03 23.78
C TRP A 134 -12.75 -28.31 24.18
N ASN A 135 -13.43 -29.23 23.49
CA ASN A 135 -14.82 -29.60 23.76
C ASN A 135 -15.02 -30.20 25.16
N ARG A 136 -13.99 -30.84 25.72
CA ARG A 136 -14.03 -31.35 27.10
C ARG A 136 -13.94 -30.25 28.15
N PHE A 137 -13.10 -29.23 27.92
CA PHE A 137 -12.91 -28.12 28.87
C PHE A 137 -13.93 -27.01 28.71
N TYR A 138 -14.43 -26.81 27.49
CA TYR A 138 -15.29 -25.69 27.10
C TYR A 138 -16.48 -26.21 26.26
N PRO A 139 -17.40 -27.01 26.85
CA PRO A 139 -18.49 -27.64 26.10
C PRO A 139 -19.46 -26.64 25.46
N ASP A 140 -19.57 -25.44 26.04
CA ASP A 140 -20.44 -24.36 25.54
C ASP A 140 -19.79 -23.52 24.43
N GLU A 141 -18.50 -23.71 24.16
CA GLU A 141 -17.75 -22.95 23.15
C GLU A 141 -17.15 -23.90 22.12
N SER A 142 -17.62 -23.82 20.87
CA SER A 142 -17.04 -24.59 19.76
C SER A 142 -15.56 -24.28 19.56
N TYR A 143 -14.76 -25.28 19.14
CA TYR A 143 -13.37 -25.07 18.71
C TYR A 143 -13.31 -24.21 17.43
N ASP A 144 -14.17 -24.50 16.46
CA ASP A 144 -14.26 -23.68 15.25
C ASP A 144 -15.06 -22.41 15.52
N PHE A 145 -14.55 -21.28 15.04
CA PHE A 145 -15.18 -19.98 15.25
C PHE A 145 -16.45 -19.88 14.41
N ASP A 146 -17.61 -19.87 15.07
CA ASP A 146 -18.90 -19.68 14.41
C ASP A 146 -19.24 -18.18 14.26
N LEU A 147 -19.34 -17.75 13.00
CA LEU A 147 -19.74 -16.39 12.59
C LEU A 147 -21.23 -16.11 12.82
N ALA A 148 -22.08 -17.14 12.94
CA ALA A 148 -23.53 -17.00 13.06
C ALA A 148 -23.99 -16.61 14.48
N PHE A 149 -23.14 -16.74 15.49
CA PHE A 149 -23.48 -16.49 16.89
C PHE A 149 -22.65 -15.34 17.48
N SER A 150 -23.26 -14.16 17.54
CA SER A 150 -22.76 -13.00 18.28
C SER A 150 -23.71 -12.72 19.46
N GLU A 151 -23.57 -13.47 20.55
CA GLU A 151 -24.18 -13.08 21.83
C GLU A 151 -23.49 -11.82 22.39
N ALA A 152 -24.08 -11.20 23.43
CA ALA A 152 -23.49 -10.07 24.12
C ALA A 152 -22.24 -10.49 24.93
N VAL A 153 -21.09 -10.54 24.26
CA VAL A 153 -19.79 -10.96 24.83
C VAL A 153 -19.31 -10.05 25.96
N ASN A 154 -19.69 -8.76 25.94
CA ASN A 154 -19.23 -7.77 26.92
C ASN A 154 -19.65 -8.08 28.37
N GLU A 155 -20.79 -8.75 28.58
CA GLU A 155 -21.23 -9.18 29.91
C GLU A 155 -20.47 -10.42 30.41
N LYS A 156 -19.91 -11.23 29.50
CA LYS A 156 -19.12 -12.44 29.82
C LYS A 156 -17.63 -12.13 30.09
N ILE A 157 -17.08 -11.06 29.51
CA ILE A 157 -15.68 -10.66 29.76
C ILE A 157 -15.52 -10.09 31.18
N SER A 158 -16.49 -9.32 31.67
CA SER A 158 -16.43 -8.69 32.99
C SER A 158 -16.51 -9.68 34.16
N THR A 159 -16.97 -10.91 33.92
CA THR A 159 -17.04 -11.99 34.91
C THR A 159 -15.80 -12.87 34.95
N LEU A 160 -14.81 -12.61 34.08
CA LEU A 160 -13.61 -13.46 33.99
C LEU A 160 -12.60 -13.13 35.09
N GLU A 161 -12.28 -14.10 35.95
CA GLU A 161 -11.35 -13.93 37.07
C GLU A 161 -9.90 -13.65 36.63
N LYS A 162 -9.49 -14.20 35.48
CA LYS A 162 -8.13 -14.05 34.92
C LYS A 162 -8.21 -13.52 33.48
N CYS A 163 -7.95 -12.22 33.31
CA CYS A 163 -7.97 -11.55 32.01
C CYS A 163 -6.83 -10.52 31.94
N THR A 164 -6.29 -10.27 30.74
CA THR A 164 -5.35 -9.17 30.56
C THR A 164 -6.05 -7.82 30.61
N ASN A 165 -5.42 -6.83 31.25
CA ASN A 165 -5.84 -5.42 31.18
C ASN A 165 -5.24 -4.68 29.97
N TYR A 166 -4.59 -5.40 29.04
CA TYR A 166 -4.07 -4.84 27.80
C TYR A 166 -5.22 -4.59 26.82
N ASP A 167 -5.23 -3.41 26.20
CA ASP A 167 -6.22 -3.07 25.18
C ASP A 167 -5.93 -3.82 23.87
N LEU A 168 -6.46 -5.04 23.79
CA LEU A 168 -6.34 -5.93 22.66
C LEU A 168 -7.07 -5.42 21.42
N VAL A 169 -8.16 -4.65 21.58
CA VAL A 169 -8.87 -4.03 20.45
C VAL A 169 -7.96 -3.01 19.76
N SER A 170 -7.34 -2.13 20.54
CA SER A 170 -6.37 -1.18 20.00
C SER A 170 -5.12 -1.88 19.46
N ALA A 171 -4.68 -2.97 20.07
CA ALA A 171 -3.55 -3.76 19.54
C ALA A 171 -3.87 -4.33 18.15
N VAL A 172 -5.03 -4.97 17.98
CA VAL A 172 -5.48 -5.48 16.68
C VAL A 172 -5.55 -4.36 15.65
N LYS A 173 -6.18 -3.21 15.99
CA LYS A 173 -6.28 -2.06 15.08
C LYS A 173 -4.92 -1.56 14.57
N ARG A 174 -3.88 -1.58 15.41
CA ARG A 174 -2.52 -1.18 15.02
C ARG A 174 -1.85 -2.21 14.11
N GLN A 175 -2.17 -3.48 14.27
CA GLN A 175 -1.55 -4.58 13.52
C GLN A 175 -2.28 -4.97 12.24
N SER A 176 -3.58 -4.68 12.08
CA SER A 176 -4.35 -5.00 10.87
C SER A 176 -3.71 -4.50 9.56
N PRO A 177 -3.17 -3.27 9.47
CA PRO A 177 -2.55 -2.78 8.24
C PRO A 177 -1.17 -3.40 7.94
N PHE A 178 -0.57 -4.13 8.87
CA PHE A 178 0.80 -4.62 8.75
C PHE A 178 0.96 -5.60 7.59
N PHE A 179 -0.01 -6.51 7.40
CA PHE A 179 0.04 -7.47 6.30
C PHE A 179 0.11 -6.78 4.94
N TYR A 180 -0.64 -5.69 4.73
CA TYR A 180 -0.51 -4.90 3.50
C TYR A 180 0.91 -4.37 3.29
N GLN A 181 1.67 -4.08 4.34
CA GLN A 181 3.06 -3.62 4.18
C GLN A 181 4.00 -4.75 3.74
N VAL A 182 3.76 -5.98 4.22
CA VAL A 182 4.65 -7.14 4.03
C VAL A 182 4.13 -8.21 3.06
N SER A 183 3.02 -7.97 2.37
CA SER A 183 2.37 -8.96 1.48
C SER A 183 2.95 -9.10 0.06
N ARG A 184 3.99 -8.34 -0.30
CA ARG A 184 4.54 -8.41 -1.67
C ARG A 184 5.27 -9.74 -1.90
N PRO A 185 5.24 -10.30 -3.13
CA PRO A 185 5.84 -11.60 -3.42
C PRO A 185 7.32 -11.73 -3.00
N HIS A 186 8.10 -10.66 -3.16
CA HIS A 186 9.52 -10.65 -2.78
C HIS A 186 9.77 -10.77 -1.28
N MET A 187 8.80 -10.48 -0.41
CA MET A 187 8.94 -10.59 1.04
C MET A 187 9.07 -12.04 1.50
N ASN A 188 8.60 -13.00 0.70
CA ASN A 188 8.70 -14.44 0.97
C ASN A 188 9.91 -15.10 0.27
N ASN A 189 10.82 -14.31 -0.31
CA ASN A 189 12.01 -14.83 -0.98
C ASN A 189 13.16 -15.04 0.02
N ASP A 190 13.84 -16.19 -0.10
CA ASP A 190 14.90 -16.60 0.84
C ASP A 190 16.05 -15.59 0.91
N ILE A 191 16.50 -15.06 -0.22
CA ILE A 191 17.61 -14.09 -0.26
C ILE A 191 17.17 -12.79 0.42
N PHE A 192 15.95 -12.33 0.13
CA PHE A 192 15.40 -11.12 0.75
C PHE A 192 15.28 -11.27 2.28
N LEU A 193 14.78 -12.41 2.76
CA LEU A 193 14.64 -12.69 4.20
C LEU A 193 15.99 -12.84 4.89
N GLN A 194 16.98 -13.48 4.25
CA GLN A 194 18.34 -13.59 4.81
C GLN A 194 18.99 -12.21 5.00
N GLU A 195 18.87 -11.33 4.00
CA GLU A 195 19.33 -9.95 4.14
C GLU A 195 18.54 -9.17 5.20
N ALA A 196 17.24 -9.41 5.31
CA ALA A 196 16.40 -8.81 6.36
C ALA A 196 16.87 -9.23 7.77
N ILE A 197 17.23 -10.50 7.96
CA ILE A 197 17.79 -11.02 9.23
C ILE A 197 19.13 -10.33 9.54
N ALA A 198 20.03 -10.23 8.56
CA ALA A 198 21.31 -9.53 8.75
C ALA A 198 21.10 -8.05 9.13
N ARG A 199 20.11 -7.39 8.52
CA ARG A 199 19.72 -6.02 8.83
C ARG A 199 19.04 -5.88 10.19
N TYR A 200 18.25 -6.86 10.61
CA TYR A 200 17.66 -6.91 11.95
C TYR A 200 18.74 -7.00 13.04
N LYS A 201 19.77 -7.83 12.85
CA LYS A 201 20.96 -7.84 13.74
C LYS A 201 21.65 -6.48 13.76
N GLY A 202 21.84 -5.86 12.59
CA GLY A 202 22.33 -4.48 12.46
C GLY A 202 21.48 -3.47 13.24
N PHE A 203 20.16 -3.63 13.23
CA PHE A 203 19.21 -2.75 13.92
C PHE A 203 19.33 -2.87 15.44
N LEU A 204 19.35 -4.10 15.97
CA LEU A 204 19.61 -4.35 17.40
C LEU A 204 20.95 -3.75 17.82
N TYR A 205 22.00 -3.99 17.02
CA TYR A 205 23.32 -3.43 17.30
C TYR A 205 23.32 -1.90 17.30
N ASN A 206 22.65 -1.25 16.35
CA ASN A 206 22.52 0.21 16.30
C ASN A 206 21.82 0.74 17.58
N ILE A 207 20.77 0.07 18.06
CA ILE A 207 20.11 0.40 19.32
C ILE A 207 21.08 0.28 20.50
N LYS A 208 21.85 -0.81 20.57
CA LYS A 208 22.89 -1.01 21.59
C LYS A 208 23.87 0.15 21.63
N ARG A 209 24.42 0.52 20.46
CA ARG A 209 25.39 1.62 20.35
C ARG A 209 24.80 2.97 20.75
N ASN A 210 23.52 3.21 20.43
CA ASN A 210 22.83 4.42 20.89
C ASN A 210 22.71 4.44 22.42
N TRP A 211 22.36 3.33 23.06
CA TRP A 211 22.27 3.25 24.53
C TRP A 211 23.63 3.42 25.20
N GLU A 212 24.68 2.76 24.70
CA GLU A 212 26.05 2.92 25.20
C GLU A 212 26.53 4.37 25.12
N LYS A 213 26.11 5.11 24.09
CA LYS A 213 26.42 6.54 23.91
C LYS A 213 25.43 7.48 24.60
N SER A 214 24.48 6.96 25.37
CA SER A 214 23.40 7.73 26.01
C SER A 214 22.59 8.61 25.03
N ILE A 215 22.45 8.14 23.78
CA ILE A 215 21.66 8.80 22.75
C ILE A 215 20.22 8.32 22.86
N ASN A 216 19.31 9.22 23.26
CA ASN A 216 17.88 8.96 23.22
C ASN A 216 17.35 9.13 21.79
N CYS A 217 17.22 8.03 21.05
CA CYS A 217 16.71 8.02 19.68
C CYS A 217 15.60 6.98 19.55
N PHE A 218 14.44 7.41 19.03
CA PHE A 218 13.38 6.48 18.62
C PHE A 218 13.78 5.81 17.31
N CYS A 219 14.13 4.53 17.37
CA CYS A 219 14.58 3.76 16.21
C CYS A 219 13.37 3.22 15.42
N VAL A 220 13.28 3.55 14.13
CA VAL A 220 12.16 3.15 13.26
C VAL A 220 12.64 2.10 12.26
N PRO A 221 12.12 0.85 12.30
CA PRO A 221 12.50 -0.21 11.37
C PRO A 221 11.98 0.07 9.94
N THR A 222 12.71 -0.43 8.94
CA THR A 222 12.13 -0.68 7.60
C THR A 222 11.31 -1.98 7.64
N TYR A 223 10.38 -2.22 6.72
CA TYR A 223 9.42 -3.34 6.84
C TYR A 223 10.04 -4.74 6.72
N ASP A 224 11.22 -4.86 6.11
CA ASP A 224 12.02 -6.09 6.15
C ASP A 224 12.52 -6.37 7.58
N ILE A 225 13.07 -5.36 8.24
CA ILE A 225 13.53 -5.44 9.64
C ILE A 225 12.33 -5.67 10.58
N ASP A 226 11.23 -4.96 10.35
CA ASP A 226 10.03 -5.01 11.18
C ASP A 226 9.37 -6.39 11.12
N LEU A 227 9.28 -7.00 9.94
CA LEU A 227 8.81 -8.38 9.78
C LEU A 227 9.63 -9.36 10.61
N ILE A 228 10.96 -9.29 10.53
CA ILE A 228 11.84 -10.17 11.29
C ILE A 228 11.75 -9.87 12.79
N TRP A 229 11.61 -8.61 13.18
CA TRP A 229 11.46 -8.23 14.57
C TRP A 229 10.15 -8.75 15.17
N HIS A 230 9.02 -8.59 14.48
CA HIS A 230 7.74 -9.18 14.86
C HIS A 230 7.86 -10.71 14.96
N THR A 231 8.44 -11.35 13.95
CA THR A 231 8.68 -12.80 13.97
C THR A 231 9.48 -13.23 15.21
N HIS A 232 10.53 -12.49 15.59
CA HIS A 232 11.30 -12.80 16.78
C HIS A 232 10.46 -12.62 18.06
N GLN A 233 9.65 -11.56 18.17
CA GLN A 233 8.76 -11.32 19.31
C GLN A 233 7.70 -12.41 19.52
N LEU A 234 7.29 -13.10 18.45
CA LEU A 234 6.37 -14.25 18.54
C LEU A 234 6.97 -15.46 19.26
N HIS A 235 8.27 -15.46 19.56
CA HIS A 235 8.97 -16.43 20.41
C HIS A 235 9.40 -15.78 21.73
N PRO A 236 8.46 -15.43 22.63
CA PRO A 236 8.71 -14.53 23.77
C PRO A 236 9.84 -14.97 24.70
N VAL A 237 10.07 -16.27 24.92
CA VAL A 237 11.18 -16.74 25.78
C VAL A 237 12.52 -16.53 25.07
N SER A 238 12.60 -16.93 23.80
CA SER A 238 13.80 -16.74 22.97
C SER A 238 14.12 -15.26 22.77
N TYR A 239 13.10 -14.44 22.44
CA TYR A 239 13.22 -12.99 22.30
C TYR A 239 13.76 -12.33 23.57
N CYS A 240 13.18 -12.68 24.73
CA CYS A 240 13.64 -12.13 26.00
C CYS A 240 15.12 -12.47 26.26
N LYS A 241 15.50 -13.72 26.00
CA LYS A 241 16.88 -14.20 26.19
C LYS A 241 17.85 -13.49 25.24
N ASP A 242 17.59 -13.60 23.93
CA ASP A 242 18.49 -13.16 22.88
C ASP A 242 18.68 -11.64 22.90
N VAL A 243 17.59 -10.88 23.06
CA VAL A 243 17.65 -9.42 23.10
C VAL A 243 18.26 -8.92 24.41
N SER A 244 18.01 -9.58 25.54
CA SER A 244 18.69 -9.22 26.80
C SER A 244 20.19 -9.51 26.73
N GLN A 245 20.60 -10.61 26.10
CA GLN A 245 22.01 -10.92 25.87
C GLN A 245 22.67 -9.90 24.92
N ALA A 246 21.96 -9.50 23.86
CA ALA A 246 22.49 -8.54 22.89
C ALA A 246 22.59 -7.11 23.43
N LEU A 247 21.53 -6.63 24.11
CA LEU A 247 21.34 -5.22 24.46
C LEU A 247 21.42 -4.93 25.98
N GLY A 248 21.44 -5.95 26.83
CA GLY A 248 21.38 -5.82 28.29
C GLY A 248 19.97 -5.71 28.88
N ARG A 249 18.94 -5.56 28.04
CA ARG A 249 17.53 -5.53 28.44
C ARG A 249 16.62 -5.89 27.26
N VAL A 250 15.41 -6.35 27.56
CA VAL A 250 14.37 -6.59 26.54
C VAL A 250 13.96 -5.26 25.90
N LEU A 251 13.92 -5.24 24.57
CA LEU A 251 13.49 -4.09 23.79
C LEU A 251 11.96 -4.07 23.72
N ALA A 252 11.37 -2.96 24.16
CA ALA A 252 9.94 -2.68 23.99
C ALA A 252 9.61 -2.42 22.51
N HIS A 253 8.41 -2.79 22.10
CA HIS A 253 7.86 -2.47 20.79
C HIS A 253 6.77 -1.41 20.99
N ASP A 254 7.10 -0.16 20.65
CA ASP A 254 6.18 0.98 20.72
C ASP A 254 5.58 1.21 19.34
N ASP A 255 4.40 0.64 19.12
CA ASP A 255 3.62 0.70 17.87
C ASP A 255 2.48 1.72 17.93
N MET A 256 2.44 2.57 18.96
CA MET A 256 1.30 3.46 19.25
C MET A 256 1.17 4.66 18.30
N ASP A 257 2.17 4.88 17.42
CA ASP A 257 2.17 5.98 16.46
C ASP A 257 2.17 5.41 15.03
N SER A 258 1.21 5.86 14.22
CA SER A 258 1.09 5.52 12.80
C SER A 258 1.27 6.74 11.89
N ASP A 259 1.45 7.94 12.45
CA ASP A 259 1.55 9.20 11.71
C ASP A 259 2.96 9.38 11.12
N ARG A 260 3.04 9.15 9.81
CA ARG A 260 4.27 9.29 9.01
C ARG A 260 4.38 10.66 8.34
N SER A 261 3.56 11.63 8.72
CA SER A 261 3.65 12.98 8.15
C SER A 261 4.98 13.63 8.50
N LYS A 262 5.46 14.51 7.61
CA LYS A 262 6.77 15.17 7.76
C LYS A 262 6.86 15.90 9.11
N GLY A 263 7.96 15.69 9.84
CA GLY A 263 8.21 16.29 11.15
C GLY A 263 7.53 15.62 12.34
N ARG A 264 6.79 14.52 12.14
CA ARG A 264 6.17 13.73 13.22
C ARG A 264 7.14 12.67 13.76
N LYS A 265 6.77 11.99 14.86
CA LYS A 265 7.65 11.06 15.59
C LYS A 265 8.25 10.00 14.68
N LEU A 266 7.47 9.39 13.79
CA LEU A 266 7.95 8.37 12.86
C LEU A 266 8.91 8.93 11.80
N ASP A 267 8.63 10.12 11.25
CA ASP A 267 9.49 10.77 10.25
C ASP A 267 10.84 11.19 10.84
N VAL A 268 10.80 11.84 12.02
CA VAL A 268 11.99 12.24 12.78
C VAL A 268 12.78 11.02 13.23
N GLY A 269 12.09 10.00 13.76
CA GLY A 269 12.70 8.74 14.18
C GLY A 269 13.36 7.99 13.03
N PHE A 270 12.69 7.89 11.88
CA PHE A 270 13.23 7.25 10.68
C PHE A 270 14.47 8.00 10.17
N SER A 271 14.42 9.33 10.13
CA SER A 271 15.56 10.17 9.75
C SER A 271 16.75 9.98 10.71
N GLY A 272 16.48 9.95 12.03
CA GLY A 272 17.48 9.70 13.06
C GLY A 272 18.11 8.31 12.94
N THR A 273 17.27 7.28 12.76
CA THR A 273 17.70 5.89 12.57
C THR A 273 18.60 5.74 11.35
N THR A 274 18.16 6.31 10.21
CA THR A 274 18.91 6.31 8.95
C THR A 274 20.28 6.93 9.12
N ARG A 275 20.35 8.09 9.78
CA ARG A 275 21.63 8.78 10.05
C ARG A 275 22.55 7.92 10.90
N ARG A 276 22.07 7.37 12.02
CA ARG A 276 22.90 6.54 12.92
C ARG A 276 23.36 5.24 12.27
N TRP A 277 22.48 4.62 11.49
CA TRP A 277 22.82 3.44 10.71
C TRP A 277 23.96 3.71 9.73
N GLU A 278 23.87 4.79 8.96
CA GLU A 278 24.91 5.17 7.99
C GLU A 278 26.22 5.60 8.66
N GLU A 279 26.14 6.31 9.80
CA GLU A 279 27.32 6.66 10.60
C GLU A 279 28.02 5.40 11.12
N THR A 280 27.27 4.41 11.61
CA THR A 280 27.79 3.19 12.25
C THR A 280 28.31 2.18 11.23
N PHE A 281 27.56 1.94 10.16
CA PHE A 281 27.85 0.83 9.23
C PHE A 281 28.36 1.29 7.86
N GLY A 282 28.30 2.58 7.54
CA GLY A 282 28.68 3.07 6.21
C GLY A 282 27.79 2.55 5.07
N ARG A 283 26.61 2.00 5.39
CA ARG A 283 25.65 1.36 4.48
C ARG A 283 24.34 2.13 4.48
N ARG A 284 23.60 2.13 3.37
CA ARG A 284 22.27 2.75 3.29
C ARG A 284 21.25 2.03 4.18
N TYR A 285 20.40 2.81 4.86
CA TYR A 285 19.34 2.24 5.67
C TYR A 285 18.08 1.93 4.86
N TRP A 286 17.73 2.75 3.87
CA TRP A 286 16.62 2.45 2.96
C TRP A 286 16.92 1.19 2.12
N LYS A 287 15.88 0.44 1.75
CA LYS A 287 16.00 -0.80 0.96
C LYS A 287 14.82 -0.96 0.03
N ALA A 288 15.08 -1.28 -1.24
CA ALA A 288 14.03 -1.46 -2.24
C ALA A 288 13.10 -2.62 -1.83
N GLY A 289 11.79 -2.40 -1.96
CA GLY A 289 10.79 -3.39 -1.55
C GLY A 289 10.52 -3.48 -0.03
N ALA A 290 11.25 -2.74 0.81
CA ALA A 290 11.06 -2.69 2.27
C ALA A 290 10.55 -1.33 2.79
N MET A 291 10.38 -0.35 1.89
CA MET A 291 9.89 0.98 2.24
C MET A 291 8.37 1.00 2.39
N TYR A 292 7.85 1.98 3.14
CA TYR A 292 6.42 2.17 3.36
C TYR A 292 5.64 2.24 2.04
N ARG A 293 4.62 1.39 1.90
CA ARG A 293 3.84 1.25 0.66
C ARG A 293 2.79 2.35 0.49
N GLY A 294 2.50 3.12 1.54
CA GLY A 294 1.30 3.95 1.67
C GLY A 294 0.30 3.30 2.62
N SER A 295 -0.81 3.99 2.89
CA SER A 295 -1.91 3.44 3.69
C SER A 295 -2.52 2.23 3.00
N ASP A 296 -3.10 1.31 3.79
CA ASP A 296 -3.87 0.18 3.24
C ASP A 296 -5.02 0.73 2.36
N PRO A 297 -5.23 0.16 1.15
CA PRO A 297 -6.31 0.63 0.28
C PRO A 297 -7.68 0.48 0.91
N SER A 298 -8.62 1.28 0.41
CA SER A 298 -9.99 1.26 0.94
C SER A 298 -10.65 -0.10 0.65
N PRO A 299 -11.25 -0.78 1.66
CA PRO A 299 -11.93 -2.06 1.43
C PRO A 299 -13.14 -1.85 0.51
N LEU A 300 -13.35 -2.80 -0.40
CA LEU A 300 -14.51 -2.80 -1.30
C LEU A 300 -15.77 -3.39 -0.65
N THR A 301 -15.57 -4.29 0.31
CA THR A 301 -16.63 -4.98 1.04
C THR A 301 -16.11 -5.35 2.43
N THR A 302 -17.01 -5.38 3.40
CA THR A 302 -16.77 -5.95 4.75
C THR A 302 -17.26 -7.40 4.85
N ILE A 303 -18.07 -7.84 3.90
CA ILE A 303 -18.63 -9.18 3.84
C ILE A 303 -17.73 -10.06 2.94
N PRO A 304 -17.22 -11.20 3.44
CA PRO A 304 -16.37 -12.08 2.65
C PRO A 304 -17.18 -12.71 1.50
N PHE A 305 -16.55 -12.80 0.32
CA PHE A 305 -17.15 -13.48 -0.82
C PHE A 305 -17.32 -14.97 -0.55
N GLN A 306 -18.55 -15.47 -0.68
CA GLN A 306 -18.86 -16.89 -0.61
C GLN A 306 -18.67 -17.52 -1.99
N SER A 307 -17.70 -18.43 -2.10
CA SER A 307 -17.47 -19.16 -3.34
C SER A 307 -18.57 -20.21 -3.55
N ASN A 308 -19.26 -20.15 -4.70
CA ASN A 308 -20.16 -21.22 -5.13
C ASN A 308 -19.33 -22.42 -5.60
N ILE A 309 -19.64 -23.61 -5.08
CA ILE A 309 -18.95 -24.90 -5.36
C ILE A 309 -18.84 -25.18 -6.87
N LEU A 310 -19.76 -24.66 -7.69
CA LEU A 310 -19.81 -24.79 -9.15
C LEU A 310 -18.52 -24.31 -9.87
N SER A 311 -17.76 -23.36 -9.32
CA SER A 311 -16.55 -22.85 -9.96
C SER A 311 -15.41 -23.88 -10.01
N LYS A 312 -15.33 -24.81 -9.04
CA LYS A 312 -14.25 -25.82 -8.96
C LYS A 312 -14.35 -26.92 -10.00
N GLU A 313 -15.55 -27.25 -10.48
CA GLU A 313 -15.72 -28.25 -11.55
C GLU A 313 -15.37 -27.68 -12.94
N LEU A 314 -15.55 -26.37 -13.15
CA LEU A 314 -15.26 -25.70 -14.42
C LEU A 314 -13.75 -25.49 -14.65
N GLU A 315 -12.93 -25.42 -13.58
CA GLU A 315 -11.46 -25.30 -13.68
C GLU A 315 -10.79 -26.53 -14.31
N LYS A 316 -11.39 -27.72 -14.21
CA LYS A 316 -10.81 -28.97 -14.75
C LYS A 316 -11.13 -29.19 -16.24
N SER A 317 -12.14 -28.53 -16.80
CA SER A 317 -12.61 -28.79 -18.18
C SER A 317 -12.16 -27.76 -19.21
N ASN A 318 -11.80 -26.54 -18.81
CA ASN A 318 -11.48 -25.42 -19.72
C ASN A 318 -9.98 -25.18 -19.89
N GLN A 319 -9.21 -26.22 -20.26
CA GLN A 319 -7.85 -26.00 -20.75
C GLN A 319 -7.88 -25.35 -22.15
N ASN A 320 -7.64 -24.04 -22.15
CA ASN A 320 -6.96 -23.21 -23.17
C ASN A 320 -7.24 -23.56 -24.63
N LYS A 321 -8.20 -22.88 -25.25
CA LYS A 321 -8.29 -22.80 -26.73
C LYS A 321 -7.98 -21.43 -27.32
N MET A 322 -7.99 -20.34 -26.54
CA MET A 322 -7.59 -19.00 -27.00
C MET A 322 -6.90 -18.21 -25.88
N ILE A 323 -5.57 -18.32 -25.79
CA ILE A 323 -4.76 -17.41 -24.98
C ILE A 323 -3.86 -16.63 -25.94
N ILE A 324 -3.77 -15.31 -25.73
CA ILE A 324 -2.74 -14.50 -26.37
C ILE A 324 -1.44 -14.78 -25.62
N ASP A 325 -0.49 -15.42 -26.28
CA ASP A 325 0.85 -15.61 -25.74
C ASP A 325 1.61 -14.27 -25.80
N LEU A 326 1.82 -13.66 -24.63
CA LEU A 326 2.57 -12.42 -24.46
C LEU A 326 3.87 -12.72 -23.71
N PRO A 327 4.99 -12.07 -24.09
CA PRO A 327 6.27 -12.31 -23.43
C PRO A 327 6.18 -11.95 -21.94
N GLU A 328 6.71 -12.83 -21.10
CA GLU A 328 6.83 -12.55 -19.68
C GLU A 328 7.98 -11.57 -19.43
N VAL A 329 7.64 -10.34 -19.04
CA VAL A 329 8.62 -9.32 -18.67
C VAL A 329 8.72 -9.24 -17.15
N LYS A 330 9.94 -9.33 -16.62
CA LYS A 330 10.21 -9.12 -15.19
C LYS A 330 10.57 -7.68 -14.92
N ILE A 331 10.13 -7.16 -13.78
CA ILE A 331 10.48 -5.82 -13.28
C ILE A 331 11.02 -5.89 -11.86
N ALA A 332 11.94 -4.98 -11.54
CA ALA A 332 12.43 -4.76 -10.18
C ALA A 332 12.20 -3.31 -9.77
N GLU A 333 11.90 -3.10 -8.49
CA GLU A 333 11.95 -1.79 -7.85
C GLU A 333 13.42 -1.45 -7.57
N VAL A 334 13.84 -0.24 -7.92
CA VAL A 334 15.20 0.25 -7.71
C VAL A 334 15.17 1.51 -6.86
N LEU A 335 16.00 1.51 -5.82
CA LEU A 335 16.36 2.70 -5.05
C LEU A 335 17.81 3.06 -5.34
N LEU A 336 18.06 4.33 -5.64
CA LEU A 336 19.36 4.82 -6.12
C LEU A 336 19.71 6.15 -5.44
N GLU A 337 20.93 6.24 -4.91
CA GLU A 337 21.50 7.46 -4.33
C GLU A 337 22.95 7.66 -4.80
N ILE A 338 23.32 8.92 -5.06
CA ILE A 338 24.71 9.29 -5.31
C ILE A 338 25.30 9.82 -4.00
N VAL A 339 26.09 8.98 -3.33
CA VAL A 339 26.59 9.23 -1.97
C VAL A 339 27.73 10.26 -1.97
N GLY A 340 28.60 10.21 -2.97
CA GLY A 340 29.72 11.15 -2.99
C GLY A 340 30.57 11.11 -4.24
N VAL A 341 31.54 12.02 -4.30
CA VAL A 341 32.43 12.22 -5.43
C VAL A 341 33.85 12.50 -4.93
N LYS A 342 34.86 11.94 -5.61
CA LYS A 342 36.29 12.11 -5.29
C LYS A 342 37.08 12.59 -6.51
N ASN A 343 38.23 13.19 -6.25
CA ASN A 343 39.20 13.67 -7.25
C ASN A 343 38.62 14.73 -8.20
N LEU A 344 37.74 15.60 -7.71
CA LEU A 344 37.21 16.73 -8.47
C LEU A 344 38.26 17.83 -8.67
N PRO A 345 38.35 18.45 -9.86
CA PRO A 345 39.12 19.67 -10.06
C PRO A 345 38.53 20.83 -9.24
N GLU A 346 39.38 21.64 -8.58
CA GLU A 346 38.96 22.68 -7.62
C GLU A 346 37.93 23.68 -8.19
N ARG A 347 37.97 23.94 -9.50
CA ARG A 347 37.07 24.87 -10.21
C ARG A 347 35.59 24.46 -10.26
N HIS A 348 35.24 23.24 -9.83
CA HIS A 348 33.88 22.67 -10.00
C HIS A 348 33.15 22.36 -8.68
N LYS A 349 33.67 22.76 -7.51
CA LYS A 349 33.01 22.52 -6.20
C LYS A 349 31.65 23.23 -6.11
N GLY A 350 30.61 22.53 -5.64
CA GLY A 350 29.29 23.11 -5.30
C GLY A 350 28.29 23.35 -6.44
N LYS A 351 28.54 22.87 -7.67
CA LYS A 351 27.61 23.01 -8.82
C LYS A 351 27.45 21.71 -9.62
N LEU A 352 27.42 20.58 -8.92
CA LEU A 352 27.43 19.25 -9.53
C LEU A 352 26.09 18.56 -9.36
N PHE A 353 25.74 17.77 -10.36
CA PHE A 353 24.64 16.81 -10.29
C PHE A 353 24.97 15.63 -11.19
N VAL A 354 24.31 14.52 -10.96
CA VAL A 354 24.42 13.34 -11.82
C VAL A 354 23.14 13.20 -12.61
N MET A 355 23.26 13.07 -13.92
CA MET A 355 22.17 12.61 -14.75
C MET A 355 22.28 11.09 -14.87
N PHE A 356 21.16 10.38 -14.78
CA PHE A 356 21.14 8.94 -14.96
C PHE A 356 19.96 8.48 -15.83
N ASN A 357 20.19 7.39 -16.57
CA ASN A 357 19.18 6.68 -17.35
C ASN A 357 19.58 5.20 -17.50
N LYS A 358 18.77 4.40 -18.19
CA LYS A 358 19.25 3.13 -18.75
C LYS A 358 19.92 3.40 -20.08
N LYS A 359 21.07 2.76 -20.31
CA LYS A 359 21.82 2.84 -21.57
C LYS A 359 20.96 2.38 -22.76
N HIS A 360 20.19 1.32 -22.53
CA HIS A 360 19.10 0.88 -23.38
C HIS A 360 17.79 1.07 -22.61
N PRO A 361 17.04 2.16 -22.88
CA PRO A 361 15.73 2.40 -22.31
C PRO A 361 14.80 1.20 -22.44
N ASP A 362 14.06 0.91 -21.38
CA ASP A 362 13.01 -0.10 -21.39
C ASP A 362 11.62 0.55 -21.23
N ALA A 363 10.58 -0.27 -21.32
CA ALA A 363 9.21 0.19 -21.23
C ALA A 363 8.87 0.85 -19.89
N PHE A 364 9.61 0.57 -18.81
CA PHE A 364 9.33 1.04 -17.45
C PHE A 364 10.22 2.22 -17.06
N PHE A 365 11.42 2.32 -17.65
CA PHE A 365 12.38 3.38 -17.41
C PHE A 365 13.05 3.85 -18.71
N ASN A 366 12.44 4.88 -19.30
CA ASN A 366 12.87 5.51 -20.55
C ASN A 366 13.21 7.00 -20.42
N VAL A 367 13.20 7.53 -19.19
CA VAL A 367 13.43 8.95 -18.92
C VAL A 367 14.79 9.16 -18.29
N LYS A 368 15.53 10.17 -18.78
CA LYS A 368 16.75 10.66 -18.14
C LYS A 368 16.39 11.51 -16.93
N ARG A 369 16.87 11.13 -15.75
CA ARG A 369 16.59 11.81 -14.47
C ARG A 369 17.84 12.46 -13.89
N ARG A 370 17.65 13.39 -12.96
CA ARG A 370 18.71 14.12 -12.26
C ARG A 370 18.72 13.72 -10.79
N LEU A 371 19.92 13.55 -10.22
CA LEU A 371 20.17 13.37 -8.80
C LEU A 371 21.23 14.37 -8.31
N THR A 372 21.05 14.84 -7.09
CA THR A 372 22.10 15.56 -6.35
C THR A 372 23.12 14.57 -5.75
N ILE A 373 24.26 15.09 -5.28
CA ILE A 373 25.33 14.29 -4.69
C ILE A 373 25.36 14.60 -3.19
N LEU A 374 25.11 13.60 -2.33
CA LEU A 374 24.96 13.81 -0.89
C LEU A 374 26.17 14.52 -0.26
N SER A 375 27.40 14.15 -0.64
CA SER A 375 28.62 14.80 -0.12
C SER A 375 28.78 16.28 -0.50
N GLU A 376 28.06 16.75 -1.53
CA GLU A 376 28.13 18.13 -2.03
C GLU A 376 26.91 18.96 -1.64
N SER A 377 25.70 18.38 -1.69
CA SER A 377 24.46 19.08 -1.33
C SER A 377 24.19 19.09 0.16
N GLY A 378 24.66 18.07 0.90
CA GLY A 378 24.25 17.81 2.28
C GLY A 378 22.80 17.30 2.42
N GLU A 379 22.06 17.23 1.32
CA GLU A 379 20.67 16.76 1.26
C GLU A 379 20.60 15.38 0.60
N LYS A 380 19.82 14.48 1.21
CA LYS A 380 19.56 13.15 0.64
C LYS A 380 18.56 13.25 -0.50
N ASP A 381 18.94 12.68 -1.64
CA ASP A 381 18.13 12.63 -2.85
C ASP A 381 18.17 11.20 -3.39
N VAL A 382 17.13 10.43 -3.06
CA VAL A 382 17.01 9.01 -3.40
C VAL A 382 15.98 8.86 -4.50
N ALA A 383 16.41 8.39 -5.67
CA ALA A 383 15.49 8.05 -6.75
C ALA A 383 14.82 6.69 -6.49
N SER A 384 13.50 6.65 -6.63
CA SER A 384 12.71 5.42 -6.69
C SER A 384 12.09 5.26 -8.07
N PHE A 385 12.27 4.10 -8.69
CA PHE A 385 11.71 3.76 -10.00
C PHE A 385 11.61 2.24 -10.18
N GLN A 386 10.91 1.81 -11.24
CA GLN A 386 10.86 0.42 -11.68
C GLN A 386 11.53 0.33 -13.04
N CYS A 387 12.28 -0.75 -13.27
CA CYS A 387 12.85 -1.05 -14.57
C CYS A 387 12.96 -2.57 -14.78
N GLU A 388 13.23 -2.99 -16.01
CA GLU A 388 13.63 -4.37 -16.25
C GLU A 388 14.99 -4.65 -15.59
N PRO A 389 15.19 -5.85 -15.00
CA PRO A 389 16.40 -6.22 -14.26
C PRO A 389 17.63 -6.48 -15.15
N LYS A 390 17.56 -6.11 -16.44
CA LYS A 390 18.58 -6.35 -17.47
C LYS A 390 19.23 -5.06 -17.94
N GLY A 391 20.43 -5.17 -18.50
CA GLY A 391 21.19 -4.04 -19.03
C GLY A 391 21.84 -3.16 -17.96
N GLU A 392 22.23 -1.94 -18.37
CA GLU A 392 23.09 -1.06 -17.57
C GLU A 392 22.39 0.27 -17.22
N LEU A 393 22.50 0.69 -15.95
CA LEU A 393 22.28 2.07 -15.54
C LEU A 393 23.50 2.90 -15.95
N PHE A 394 23.27 4.01 -16.64
CA PHE A 394 24.30 4.91 -17.13
C PHE A 394 24.22 6.24 -16.38
N PHE A 395 25.38 6.76 -16.00
CA PHE A 395 25.55 7.93 -15.17
C PHE A 395 26.47 8.94 -15.83
N GLU A 396 26.08 10.21 -15.80
CA GLU A 396 26.85 11.34 -16.30
C GLU A 396 27.03 12.35 -15.16
N LEU A 397 28.27 12.59 -14.76
CA LEU A 397 28.58 13.68 -13.85
C LEU A 397 28.58 15.00 -14.62
N VAL A 398 27.74 15.94 -14.21
CA VAL A 398 27.55 17.22 -14.90
C VAL A 398 27.89 18.37 -13.96
N SER A 399 28.61 19.37 -14.48
CA SER A 399 28.90 20.62 -13.79
C SER A 399 28.25 21.81 -14.53
N HIS A 400 27.69 22.75 -13.77
CA HIS A 400 27.28 24.04 -14.35
C HIS A 400 28.50 24.93 -14.60
N SER A 401 28.66 25.40 -15.85
CA SER A 401 29.65 26.41 -16.17
C SER A 401 29.24 27.78 -15.59
N PRO A 402 30.16 28.54 -14.96
CA PRO A 402 29.93 29.94 -14.64
C PRO A 402 30.06 30.77 -15.93
N SER A 403 29.01 30.88 -16.73
CA SER A 403 28.96 31.86 -17.83
C SER A 403 28.35 33.17 -17.34
N ASN A 404 29.03 34.29 -17.56
CA ASN A 404 28.55 35.64 -17.25
C ASN A 404 27.49 36.17 -18.24
N LEU A 405 26.96 35.32 -19.13
CA LEU A 405 25.95 35.68 -20.13
C LEU A 405 24.54 35.25 -19.65
N PRO A 406 23.51 36.12 -19.69
CA PRO A 406 22.23 35.88 -19.01
C PRO A 406 21.34 34.76 -19.60
N LEU A 407 21.67 34.19 -20.76
CA LEU A 407 20.67 33.44 -21.56
C LEU A 407 20.99 31.98 -21.92
N THR A 408 22.10 31.39 -21.49
CA THR A 408 22.31 29.92 -21.61
C THR A 408 23.30 29.41 -20.55
N LYS A 409 22.81 28.79 -19.47
CA LYS A 409 23.66 28.01 -18.55
C LYS A 409 24.21 26.79 -19.29
N LEU A 410 25.45 26.85 -19.77
CA LEU A 410 26.09 25.72 -20.45
C LEU A 410 26.49 24.65 -19.41
N CYS A 411 25.81 23.50 -19.44
CA CYS A 411 26.19 22.33 -18.64
C CYS A 411 27.30 21.54 -19.34
N LYS A 412 28.35 21.15 -18.61
CA LYS A 412 29.45 20.32 -19.15
C LYS A 412 29.48 18.96 -18.46
N THR A 413 29.40 17.89 -19.23
CA THR A 413 29.65 16.53 -18.75
C THR A 413 31.14 16.37 -18.45
N MET A 414 31.46 15.94 -17.24
CA MET A 414 32.83 15.76 -16.75
C MET A 414 33.33 14.34 -17.02
N GLY A 415 32.43 13.36 -16.90
CA GLY A 415 32.72 11.97 -17.19
C GLY A 415 31.48 11.11 -17.01
N THR A 416 31.59 9.86 -17.47
CA THR A 416 30.48 8.92 -17.51
C THR A 416 30.87 7.57 -16.94
N THR A 417 29.89 6.81 -16.46
CA THR A 417 30.09 5.42 -16.05
C THR A 417 28.80 4.64 -16.26
N SER A 418 28.90 3.33 -16.34
CA SER A 418 27.75 2.43 -16.31
C SER A 418 27.82 1.49 -15.10
N PHE A 419 26.68 0.89 -14.81
CA PHE A 419 26.47 -0.05 -13.72
C PHE A 419 25.54 -1.15 -14.23
N SER A 420 26.05 -2.38 -14.38
CA SER A 420 25.27 -3.54 -14.83
C SER A 420 24.28 -3.96 -13.74
N LEU A 421 23.02 -4.16 -14.12
CA LEU A 421 21.98 -4.72 -13.24
C LEU A 421 22.03 -6.25 -13.22
N GLU A 422 22.54 -6.87 -14.28
CA GLU A 422 22.56 -8.33 -14.45
C GLU A 422 23.53 -9.01 -13.48
N ASP A 423 24.64 -8.33 -13.15
CA ASP A 423 25.67 -8.82 -12.23
C ASP A 423 25.11 -9.16 -10.83
N PHE A 424 23.98 -8.55 -10.45
CA PHE A 424 23.36 -8.71 -9.13
C PHE A 424 22.21 -9.70 -9.11
N LEU A 425 21.57 -9.89 -10.27
CA LEU A 425 20.27 -10.54 -10.37
C LEU A 425 20.34 -11.90 -11.09
N ASN A 426 21.50 -12.27 -11.64
CA ASN A 426 21.66 -13.54 -12.34
C ASN A 426 23.01 -14.24 -12.04
N PRO A 427 23.07 -15.17 -11.06
CA PRO A 427 22.02 -15.46 -10.07
C PRO A 427 21.88 -14.31 -9.06
N VAL A 428 20.70 -14.17 -8.46
CA VAL A 428 20.49 -13.17 -7.40
C VAL A 428 21.44 -13.49 -6.24
N SER A 429 22.41 -12.62 -5.98
CA SER A 429 23.44 -12.83 -4.96
C SER A 429 23.47 -11.73 -3.90
N GLU A 430 23.20 -10.49 -4.30
CA GLU A 430 23.13 -9.33 -3.41
C GLU A 430 22.07 -8.35 -3.93
N LEU A 431 21.15 -7.91 -3.07
CA LEU A 431 20.06 -6.99 -3.44
C LEU A 431 20.38 -5.52 -3.13
N SER A 432 21.56 -5.23 -2.61
CA SER A 432 22.02 -3.87 -2.35
C SER A 432 23.52 -3.75 -2.41
N VAL A 433 24.01 -2.67 -3.02
CA VAL A 433 25.44 -2.48 -3.28
C VAL A 433 25.78 -1.02 -3.20
N GLU A 434 26.91 -0.72 -2.56
CA GLU A 434 27.45 0.63 -2.45
C GLU A 434 28.95 0.58 -2.74
N ARG A 435 29.40 1.25 -3.81
CA ARG A 435 30.82 1.22 -4.20
C ARG A 435 31.28 2.48 -4.92
N TRP A 436 32.59 2.70 -4.87
CA TRP A 436 33.27 3.72 -5.68
C TRP A 436 33.45 3.19 -7.11
N VAL A 437 32.98 3.96 -8.10
CA VAL A 437 33.08 3.65 -9.52
C VAL A 437 33.84 4.77 -10.22
N GLN A 438 34.80 4.40 -11.06
CA GLN A 438 35.63 5.36 -11.80
C GLN A 438 34.89 5.89 -13.03
N LEU A 439 34.95 7.20 -13.25
CA LEU A 439 34.39 7.84 -14.44
C LEU A 439 35.37 7.80 -15.61
N GLN A 440 34.83 7.51 -16.80
CA GLN A 440 35.50 7.75 -18.07
C GLN A 440 35.40 9.24 -18.42
N PRO A 441 36.52 9.95 -18.68
CA PRO A 441 36.50 11.39 -18.91
C PRO A 441 35.84 11.74 -20.26
N ALA A 442 34.99 12.78 -20.28
CA ALA A 442 34.27 13.20 -21.49
C ALA A 442 35.13 13.97 -22.51
N SER A 443 36.32 14.43 -22.09
CA SER A 443 37.32 15.11 -22.94
C SER A 443 38.71 14.67 -22.47
N GLY A 444 39.68 14.48 -23.38
CA GLY A 444 41.02 13.94 -23.12
C GLY A 444 41.93 14.74 -22.16
N ASN A 445 41.38 15.69 -21.40
CA ASN A 445 42.10 16.36 -20.32
C ASN A 445 42.31 15.39 -19.16
N MET A 446 43.54 14.88 -19.09
CA MET A 446 44.05 14.04 -18.02
C MET A 446 44.11 14.83 -16.71
N CYS A 447 43.13 14.66 -15.82
CA CYS A 447 43.39 14.91 -14.40
C CYS A 447 44.40 13.86 -13.91
N SER A 448 45.32 14.23 -13.03
CA SER A 448 46.36 13.33 -12.50
C SER A 448 45.80 12.10 -11.77
N LYS A 449 44.53 12.18 -11.31
CA LYS A 449 43.75 11.06 -10.78
C LYS A 449 42.35 11.05 -11.41
N PRO A 450 41.78 9.88 -11.72
CA PRO A 450 40.46 9.80 -12.32
C PRO A 450 39.37 10.18 -11.30
N ILE A 451 38.30 10.81 -11.77
CA ILE A 451 37.13 11.16 -10.94
C ILE A 451 36.39 9.88 -10.58
N CYS A 452 35.97 9.74 -9.33
CA CYS A 452 35.18 8.59 -8.86
C CYS A 452 33.85 9.04 -8.27
N LEU A 453 32.78 8.30 -8.53
CA LEU A 453 31.47 8.44 -7.89
C LEU A 453 31.23 7.28 -6.92
N ARG A 454 30.69 7.57 -5.74
CA ARG A 454 30.16 6.55 -4.82
C ARG A 454 28.67 6.40 -5.09
N ILE A 455 28.27 5.26 -5.62
CA ILE A 455 26.89 4.97 -6.04
C ILE A 455 26.35 3.89 -5.13
N ALA A 456 25.16 4.13 -4.56
CA ALA A 456 24.41 3.16 -3.78
C ALA A 456 23.14 2.76 -4.54
N VAL A 457 22.95 1.45 -4.75
CA VAL A 457 21.79 0.88 -5.45
C VAL A 457 21.19 -0.23 -4.60
N SER A 458 19.88 -0.27 -4.48
CA SER A 458 19.14 -1.40 -3.92
C SER A 458 18.05 -1.84 -4.90
N LEU A 459 17.89 -3.15 -5.06
CA LEU A 459 16.90 -3.77 -5.95
C LEU A 459 15.97 -4.68 -5.16
N SER A 460 14.70 -4.71 -5.54
CA SER A 460 13.80 -5.80 -5.11
C SER A 460 14.08 -7.06 -5.93
N VAL A 461 13.69 -8.22 -5.40
CA VAL A 461 13.64 -9.45 -6.21
C VAL A 461 12.72 -9.21 -7.41
N PRO A 462 13.13 -9.53 -8.65
CA PRO A 462 12.31 -9.29 -9.82
C PRO A 462 10.98 -10.06 -9.80
N ILE A 463 9.88 -9.38 -10.11
CA ILE A 463 8.53 -9.95 -10.19
C ILE A 463 7.97 -9.80 -11.60
N GLN A 464 6.89 -10.52 -11.91
CA GLN A 464 6.18 -10.38 -13.17
C GLN A 464 5.61 -8.97 -13.32
N ALA A 465 5.87 -8.33 -14.46
CA ALA A 465 5.31 -7.04 -14.79
C ALA A 465 3.84 -7.16 -15.21
N PRO A 466 2.99 -6.18 -14.86
CA PRO A 466 1.67 -6.09 -15.47
C PRO A 466 1.79 -5.85 -16.98
N TYR A 467 0.95 -6.53 -17.76
CA TYR A 467 0.76 -6.29 -19.18
C TYR A 467 0.12 -4.91 -19.37
N GLU A 468 0.75 -4.05 -20.17
CA GLU A 468 0.26 -2.71 -20.48
C GLU A 468 -0.04 -2.59 -21.97
N LEU A 469 -1.32 -2.43 -22.29
CA LEU A 469 -1.87 -2.50 -23.63
C LEU A 469 -2.59 -1.19 -23.97
N HIS A 470 -2.60 -0.83 -25.25
CA HIS A 470 -3.28 0.36 -25.75
C HIS A 470 -4.21 0.03 -26.92
N MET A 471 -5.45 0.50 -26.84
CA MET A 471 -6.44 0.40 -27.90
C MET A 471 -6.36 1.63 -28.81
N ILE A 472 -5.87 1.45 -30.03
CA ILE A 472 -5.73 2.50 -31.04
C ILE A 472 -6.79 2.28 -32.12
N ARG A 473 -7.67 3.27 -32.29
CA ARG A 473 -8.69 3.22 -33.34
C ARG A 473 -8.09 3.66 -34.68
N SER A 474 -8.15 2.79 -35.68
CA SER A 474 -7.91 3.19 -37.06
C SER A 474 -9.10 4.01 -37.57
N ARG A 475 -8.86 5.26 -37.98
CA ARG A 475 -9.81 5.96 -38.86
C ARG A 475 -9.53 5.42 -40.25
N GLY A 476 -10.54 4.84 -40.91
CA GLY A 476 -10.40 4.39 -42.29
C GLY A 476 -9.85 5.53 -43.15
N GLN A 477 -8.65 5.34 -43.70
CA GLN A 477 -8.12 6.26 -44.69
C GLN A 477 -9.06 6.17 -45.91
N SER A 478 -9.84 7.23 -46.11
CA SER A 478 -10.44 7.49 -47.42
C SER A 478 -9.29 7.53 -48.42
N LYS A 479 -9.18 6.50 -49.27
CA LYS A 479 -8.33 6.57 -50.46
C LYS A 479 -8.80 7.78 -51.24
N THR A 480 -7.94 8.79 -51.32
CA THR A 480 -8.14 10.00 -52.10
C THR A 480 -8.24 9.61 -53.58
N TYR A 481 -9.46 9.51 -54.09
CA TYR A 481 -9.75 9.77 -55.49
C TYR A 481 -10.76 10.92 -55.51
N CYS A 482 -10.28 12.08 -55.92
CA CYS A 482 -11.07 13.29 -56.08
C CYS A 482 -12.19 13.06 -57.10
N PHE A 483 -13.46 12.97 -56.68
CA PHE A 483 -14.62 13.43 -57.45
C PHE A 483 -15.78 13.76 -56.47
N PHE A 484 -16.53 14.81 -56.82
CA PHE A 484 -17.48 15.63 -56.06
C PHE A 484 -18.51 14.95 -55.13
N PRO A 485 -19.08 15.69 -54.14
CA PRO A 485 -20.00 15.14 -53.14
C PRO A 485 -21.42 15.04 -53.70
N LEU A 486 -21.95 13.83 -53.81
CA LEU A 486 -23.40 13.61 -53.92
C LEU A 486 -23.91 13.10 -52.57
N SER A 487 -24.87 13.86 -52.05
CA SER A 487 -25.61 13.59 -50.82
C SER A 487 -26.23 12.19 -50.85
N GLY A 488 -25.86 11.33 -49.91
CA GLY A 488 -26.47 10.00 -49.78
C GLY A 488 -25.66 9.02 -48.91
N ARG A 489 -26.15 8.81 -47.67
CA ARG A 489 -25.77 7.75 -46.72
C ARG A 489 -24.27 7.65 -46.38
N GLU A 490 -23.91 8.18 -45.21
CA GLU A 490 -22.74 7.68 -44.48
C GLU A 490 -22.98 6.19 -44.15
N GLN A 491 -22.46 5.30 -44.99
CA GLN A 491 -22.25 3.91 -44.59
C GLN A 491 -21.23 3.95 -43.45
N HIS A 492 -21.60 3.43 -42.27
CA HIS A 492 -20.69 3.29 -41.14
C HIS A 492 -19.38 2.63 -41.60
N ALA A 493 -18.31 3.43 -41.73
CA ALA A 493 -17.01 2.94 -42.14
C ALA A 493 -16.55 1.87 -41.13
N ASN A 494 -16.08 0.73 -41.64
CA ASN A 494 -15.51 -0.38 -40.88
C ASN A 494 -14.31 0.09 -40.02
N SER A 495 -14.57 0.61 -38.82
CA SER A 495 -13.50 1.08 -37.93
C SER A 495 -12.96 -0.09 -37.13
N TYR A 496 -11.70 -0.46 -37.36
CA TYR A 496 -10.98 -1.43 -36.55
C TYR A 496 -10.30 -0.73 -35.37
N THR A 497 -10.24 -1.42 -34.24
CA THR A 497 -9.45 -1.00 -33.06
C THR A 497 -8.32 -1.98 -32.87
N SER A 498 -7.10 -1.55 -33.20
CA SER A 498 -5.88 -2.32 -32.99
C SER A 498 -5.47 -2.23 -31.53
N VAL A 499 -5.23 -3.37 -30.91
CA VAL A 499 -4.68 -3.47 -29.56
C VAL A 499 -3.17 -3.66 -29.71
N VAL A 500 -2.40 -2.70 -29.22
CA VAL A 500 -0.94 -2.72 -29.30
C VAL A 500 -0.34 -2.87 -27.90
N GLU A 501 0.79 -3.56 -27.83
CA GLU A 501 1.66 -3.51 -26.66
C GLU A 501 2.37 -2.14 -26.59
N LYS A 502 2.92 -1.81 -25.41
CA LYS A 502 3.76 -0.63 -25.21
C LYS A 502 4.96 -0.51 -26.17
N THR A 503 5.45 -1.62 -26.70
CA THR A 503 6.51 -1.68 -27.72
C THR A 503 6.04 -1.22 -29.12
N GLY A 504 4.73 -1.08 -29.31
CA GLY A 504 4.09 -0.74 -30.59
C GLY A 504 3.68 -1.97 -31.42
N ALA A 505 3.97 -3.19 -30.95
CA ALA A 505 3.57 -4.41 -31.63
C ALA A 505 2.05 -4.62 -31.53
N GLU A 506 1.37 -4.74 -32.68
CA GLU A 506 -0.06 -5.08 -32.73
C GLU A 506 -0.29 -6.52 -32.30
N ILE A 507 -1.20 -6.73 -31.35
CA ILE A 507 -1.55 -8.03 -30.78
C ILE A 507 -2.78 -8.60 -31.48
N ILE A 508 -3.84 -7.80 -31.53
CA ILE A 508 -5.14 -8.21 -32.09
C ILE A 508 -5.89 -6.96 -32.58
N SER A 509 -6.60 -7.11 -33.69
CA SER A 509 -7.48 -6.08 -34.24
C SER A 509 -8.94 -6.43 -33.97
N LEU A 510 -9.68 -5.54 -33.30
CA LEU A 510 -11.08 -5.76 -32.91
C LEU A 510 -12.04 -4.96 -33.77
N GLN A 511 -13.17 -5.57 -34.11
CA GLN A 511 -14.26 -4.93 -34.84
C GLN A 511 -15.60 -5.28 -34.20
N MET A 512 -16.44 -4.27 -33.99
CA MET A 512 -17.86 -4.44 -33.63
C MET A 512 -18.66 -4.65 -34.91
N ARG A 513 -19.42 -5.75 -35.00
CA ARG A 513 -20.34 -6.05 -36.11
C ARG A 513 -21.77 -6.01 -35.59
N ASN A 514 -22.59 -5.18 -36.22
CA ASN A 514 -24.04 -5.15 -36.01
C ASN A 514 -24.71 -5.73 -37.26
N SER A 515 -25.42 -6.84 -37.14
CA SER A 515 -26.16 -7.38 -38.29
C SER A 515 -27.45 -6.58 -38.52
N THR A 516 -27.39 -5.53 -39.33
CA THR A 516 -28.59 -4.97 -39.99
C THR A 516 -28.72 -5.64 -41.35
N LYS A 517 -29.44 -6.77 -41.44
CA LYS A 517 -29.69 -7.37 -42.75
C LYS A 517 -30.66 -6.48 -43.54
N ALA A 518 -30.12 -5.84 -44.57
CA ALA A 518 -30.89 -5.44 -45.73
C ALA A 518 -31.54 -6.70 -46.34
N LYS A 519 -32.86 -6.62 -46.53
CA LYS A 519 -33.71 -7.45 -47.41
C LYS A 519 -33.49 -8.97 -47.34
N GLU A 520 -34.19 -9.62 -46.41
CA GLU A 520 -35.01 -10.80 -46.71
C GLU A 520 -35.86 -11.16 -45.49
N LYS A 521 -37.07 -11.65 -45.75
CA LYS A 521 -38.15 -11.86 -44.79
C LYS A 521 -37.78 -12.95 -43.78
N GLU A 522 -37.33 -12.56 -42.59
CA GLU A 522 -37.51 -13.32 -41.35
C GLU A 522 -37.14 -12.44 -40.15
N ARG A 523 -37.91 -12.53 -39.06
CA ARG A 523 -37.71 -11.81 -37.79
C ARG A 523 -36.38 -12.23 -37.14
N SER A 524 -35.25 -11.74 -37.62
CA SER A 524 -33.94 -11.99 -37.02
C SER A 524 -33.63 -10.91 -35.98
N ILE A 525 -33.39 -11.34 -34.74
CA ILE A 525 -32.91 -10.49 -33.64
C ILE A 525 -31.57 -9.87 -34.06
N PRO A 526 -31.34 -8.55 -33.88
CA PRO A 526 -30.05 -7.93 -34.19
C PRO A 526 -28.95 -8.59 -33.35
N LYS A 527 -28.01 -9.29 -34.01
CA LYS A 527 -26.83 -9.88 -33.36
C LYS A 527 -25.71 -8.83 -33.36
N GLN A 528 -25.28 -8.42 -32.18
CA GLN A 528 -24.02 -7.69 -32.01
C GLN A 528 -22.91 -8.70 -31.73
N GLN A 529 -21.81 -8.61 -32.47
CA GLN A 529 -20.67 -9.52 -32.33
C GLN A 529 -19.36 -8.73 -32.34
N VAL A 530 -18.39 -9.18 -31.55
CA VAL A 530 -17.00 -8.71 -31.60
C VAL A 530 -16.18 -9.74 -32.38
N THR A 531 -15.61 -9.32 -33.50
CA THR A 531 -14.67 -10.14 -34.26
C THR A 531 -13.24 -9.66 -34.03
N GLY A 532 -12.33 -10.60 -33.79
CA GLY A 532 -10.89 -10.36 -33.68
C GLY A 532 -10.16 -10.85 -34.91
N VAL A 533 -9.17 -10.08 -35.36
CA VAL A 533 -8.19 -10.50 -36.36
C VAL A 533 -6.85 -10.67 -35.64
N MET A 534 -6.34 -11.90 -35.60
CA MET A 534 -5.07 -12.23 -34.96
C MET A 534 -3.88 -11.80 -35.82
N LYS A 535 -2.67 -11.78 -35.26
CA LYS A 535 -1.41 -11.57 -36.01
C LYS A 535 -1.26 -12.50 -37.23
N THR A 536 -1.79 -13.72 -37.14
CA THR A 536 -1.78 -14.73 -38.21
C THR A 536 -2.69 -14.37 -39.39
N GLY A 537 -3.51 -13.32 -39.28
CA GLY A 537 -4.54 -12.94 -40.25
C GLY A 537 -5.85 -13.71 -40.09
N GLU A 538 -5.89 -14.70 -39.20
CA GLU A 538 -7.11 -15.45 -38.90
C GLU A 538 -8.13 -14.56 -38.21
N THR A 539 -9.37 -14.61 -38.70
CA THR A 539 -10.51 -13.89 -38.11
C THR A 539 -11.33 -14.85 -37.28
N CYS A 540 -11.57 -14.50 -36.02
CA CYS A 540 -12.41 -15.28 -35.10
C CYS A 540 -13.48 -14.41 -34.44
N ILE A 541 -14.58 -15.04 -34.03
CA ILE A 541 -15.58 -14.40 -33.18
C ILE A 541 -15.06 -14.47 -31.75
N LEU A 542 -14.96 -13.33 -31.08
CA LEU A 542 -14.45 -13.23 -29.71
C LEU A 542 -15.56 -13.01 -28.69
N ALA A 543 -16.65 -12.36 -29.09
CA ALA A 543 -17.82 -12.22 -28.24
C ALA A 543 -19.11 -12.09 -29.03
N ASP A 544 -20.19 -12.63 -28.46
CA ASP A 544 -21.55 -12.53 -28.97
C ASP A 544 -22.46 -11.91 -27.91
N PHE A 545 -23.31 -10.96 -28.30
CA PHE A 545 -24.34 -10.43 -27.42
C PHE A 545 -25.57 -11.33 -27.43
N VAL A 546 -25.92 -11.92 -26.29
CA VAL A 546 -27.02 -12.88 -26.13
C VAL A 546 -27.91 -12.48 -24.96
N GLY A 547 -29.16 -12.10 -25.26
CA GLY A 547 -30.11 -11.63 -24.25
C GLY A 547 -29.69 -10.27 -23.68
N THR A 548 -29.26 -10.27 -22.42
CA THR A 548 -28.79 -9.08 -21.68
C THR A 548 -27.29 -9.10 -21.36
N ARG A 549 -26.56 -10.12 -21.84
CA ARG A 549 -25.14 -10.35 -21.51
C ARG A 549 -24.28 -10.59 -22.73
N TRP A 550 -22.99 -10.30 -22.61
CA TRP A 550 -21.98 -10.65 -23.60
C TRP A 550 -21.37 -11.99 -23.27
N CYS A 551 -21.39 -12.91 -24.24
CA CYS A 551 -20.75 -14.20 -24.18
C CYS A 551 -19.37 -14.09 -24.85
N LEU A 552 -18.28 -14.31 -24.10
CA LEU A 552 -16.90 -14.13 -24.55
C LEU A 552 -16.23 -15.51 -24.72
N MET A 553 -15.34 -15.60 -25.72
CA MET A 553 -14.43 -16.72 -25.94
C MET A 553 -15.13 -18.09 -25.92
N ASP A 554 -16.04 -18.31 -26.86
CA ASP A 554 -16.83 -19.55 -26.97
C ASP A 554 -17.58 -19.93 -25.67
N SER A 555 -18.16 -18.94 -24.97
CA SER A 555 -18.91 -19.12 -23.72
C SER A 555 -18.09 -19.49 -22.49
N GLN A 556 -16.79 -19.22 -22.50
CA GLN A 556 -15.93 -19.35 -21.33
C GLN A 556 -16.15 -18.23 -20.30
N TRP A 557 -16.59 -17.07 -20.77
CA TRP A 557 -16.80 -15.89 -19.95
C TRP A 557 -18.11 -15.19 -20.31
N TYR A 558 -18.76 -14.61 -19.31
CA TYR A 558 -19.98 -13.83 -19.46
C TYR A 558 -19.78 -12.46 -18.84
N LEU A 559 -19.91 -11.41 -19.63
CA LEU A 559 -19.88 -10.03 -19.16
C LEU A 559 -21.32 -9.51 -19.06
N GLU A 560 -21.75 -9.17 -17.85
CA GLU A 560 -23.11 -8.75 -17.53
C GLU A 560 -23.12 -7.37 -16.87
N LEU A 561 -24.09 -6.54 -17.26
CA LEU A 561 -24.39 -5.26 -16.60
C LEU A 561 -25.34 -5.50 -15.43
N LYS A 562 -24.97 -5.06 -14.23
CA LYS A 562 -25.85 -5.16 -13.06
C LYS A 562 -26.81 -3.98 -13.01
N MET A 563 -28.07 -4.23 -13.38
CA MET A 563 -29.15 -3.22 -13.41
C MET A 563 -29.57 -2.71 -12.02
N LYS A 564 -29.30 -3.49 -10.96
CA LYS A 564 -29.45 -3.05 -9.56
C LYS A 564 -28.06 -2.95 -8.99
N SER A 565 -27.71 -1.79 -8.39
CA SER A 565 -26.50 -1.74 -7.59
C SER A 565 -26.64 -2.77 -6.49
N ASN A 566 -25.82 -3.81 -6.54
CA ASN A 566 -25.49 -4.55 -5.33
C ASN A 566 -25.02 -3.54 -4.28
N GLU A 567 -25.20 -3.89 -3.01
CA GLU A 567 -24.62 -3.12 -1.88
C GLU A 567 -23.10 -2.88 -2.06
N ASP A 568 -22.43 -3.70 -2.88
CA ASP A 568 -21.00 -3.63 -3.18
C ASP A 568 -20.56 -2.51 -4.15
N GLY A 569 -21.46 -1.90 -4.93
CA GLY A 569 -21.12 -0.81 -5.86
C GLY A 569 -20.40 -1.21 -7.15
N SER A 570 -20.39 -2.50 -7.52
CA SER A 570 -19.90 -2.98 -8.83
C SER A 570 -20.87 -2.66 -9.98
N LEU A 571 -20.34 -2.30 -11.16
CA LEU A 571 -21.15 -1.95 -12.34
C LEU A 571 -21.34 -3.14 -13.28
N PHE A 572 -20.26 -3.90 -13.49
CA PHE A 572 -20.26 -5.07 -14.36
C PHE A 572 -19.66 -6.25 -13.65
N GLU A 573 -20.08 -7.44 -14.05
CA GLU A 573 -19.51 -8.69 -13.59
C GLU A 573 -19.10 -9.54 -14.79
N LEU A 574 -17.88 -10.05 -14.72
CA LEU A 574 -17.27 -10.97 -15.66
C LEU A 574 -17.17 -12.33 -14.97
N THR A 575 -18.05 -13.25 -15.36
CA THR A 575 -18.20 -14.57 -14.75
C THR A 575 -17.72 -15.66 -15.71
N GLY A 576 -16.83 -16.54 -15.24
CA GLY A 576 -16.36 -17.72 -15.97
C GLY A 576 -15.92 -18.79 -14.99
N CYS A 577 -14.72 -19.35 -15.16
CA CYS A 577 -14.07 -20.16 -14.12
C CYS A 577 -13.75 -19.34 -12.86
N ARG A 578 -13.68 -18.01 -13.00
CA ARG A 578 -13.46 -17.05 -11.91
C ARG A 578 -14.54 -15.97 -11.95
N THR A 579 -14.69 -15.27 -10.83
CA THR A 579 -15.61 -14.12 -10.72
C THR A 579 -14.79 -12.84 -10.63
N VAL A 580 -14.94 -11.97 -11.62
CA VAL A 580 -14.28 -10.66 -11.67
C VAL A 580 -15.34 -9.57 -11.72
N LYS A 581 -15.35 -8.67 -10.75
CA LYS A 581 -16.26 -7.50 -10.73
C LYS A 581 -15.52 -6.25 -11.18
N LEU A 582 -16.17 -5.41 -11.96
CA LEU A 582 -15.63 -4.13 -12.43
C LEU A 582 -16.22 -2.98 -11.61
N PHE A 583 -15.36 -2.24 -10.93
CA PHE A 583 -15.70 -1.08 -10.12
C PHE A 583 -15.28 0.21 -10.83
N GLN A 584 -16.09 1.27 -10.70
CA GLN A 584 -15.71 2.59 -11.20
C GLN A 584 -14.59 3.21 -10.36
N GLY A 585 -13.63 3.86 -11.01
CA GLY A 585 -12.47 4.49 -10.39
C GLY A 585 -11.30 3.53 -10.21
N LYS A 586 -10.19 4.10 -9.76
CA LYS A 586 -9.00 3.38 -9.29
C LYS A 586 -9.27 2.85 -7.88
N LYS A 587 -9.19 1.53 -7.70
CA LYS A 587 -9.47 0.84 -6.42
C LYS A 587 -8.31 -0.07 -6.00
N LEU A 588 -8.22 -0.37 -4.71
CA LEU A 588 -7.21 -1.26 -4.14
C LEU A 588 -5.78 -0.81 -4.52
N ASP A 589 -4.94 -1.72 -5.02
CA ASP A 589 -3.56 -1.44 -5.46
C ASP A 589 -3.41 -0.33 -6.51
N PHE A 590 -4.49 0.04 -7.21
CA PHE A 590 -4.47 1.10 -8.22
C PHE A 590 -4.84 2.47 -7.65
N GLU A 591 -5.28 2.56 -6.38
CA GLU A 591 -5.62 3.83 -5.73
C GLU A 591 -4.46 4.83 -5.83
N PRO A 592 -4.76 6.09 -6.19
CA PRO A 592 -3.73 7.10 -6.36
C PRO A 592 -3.06 7.35 -5.02
N LYS A 593 -1.72 7.24 -5.00
CA LYS A 593 -0.94 7.67 -3.85
C LYS A 593 -0.98 9.20 -3.76
N CYS A 594 -0.98 9.75 -2.55
CA CYS A 594 -0.93 11.21 -2.33
C CYS A 594 0.12 11.82 -3.28
N CYS A 595 -0.33 12.64 -4.24
CA CYS A 595 0.43 13.40 -5.27
C CYS A 595 0.13 13.08 -6.75
N GLU A 596 -0.76 12.16 -7.12
CA GLU A 596 -1.16 12.04 -8.54
C GLU A 596 -2.08 13.20 -8.98
N LYS A 597 -1.80 13.78 -10.16
CA LYS A 597 -2.72 14.74 -10.81
C LYS A 597 -4.07 14.06 -10.98
N LYS A 598 -5.11 14.59 -10.33
CA LYS A 598 -6.47 14.05 -10.34
C LYS A 598 -7.07 14.13 -11.75
N ARG A 599 -6.85 13.08 -12.57
CA ARG A 599 -7.74 12.79 -13.69
C ARG A 599 -9.10 12.38 -13.12
N SER A 600 -10.15 12.48 -13.91
CA SER A 600 -11.49 12.07 -13.47
C SER A 600 -11.48 10.58 -13.14
N GLU A 601 -11.81 10.21 -11.91
CA GLU A 601 -11.98 8.80 -11.52
C GLU A 601 -13.06 8.10 -12.36
N ARG A 602 -13.95 8.85 -13.00
CA ARG A 602 -14.96 8.31 -13.92
C ARG A 602 -14.37 7.70 -15.20
N ASP A 603 -13.14 8.07 -15.56
CA ASP A 603 -12.46 7.59 -16.76
C ASP A 603 -11.86 6.18 -16.54
N PHE A 604 -11.80 5.71 -15.29
CA PHE A 604 -11.16 4.45 -14.91
C PHE A 604 -12.17 3.40 -14.46
N MET A 605 -11.87 2.15 -14.73
CA MET A 605 -12.53 0.99 -14.10
C MET A 605 -11.49 0.00 -13.59
N THR A 606 -11.64 -0.44 -12.34
CA THR A 606 -10.79 -1.46 -11.73
C THR A 606 -11.47 -2.81 -11.79
N ALA A 607 -10.79 -3.81 -12.37
CA ALA A 607 -11.22 -5.21 -12.36
C ALA A 607 -10.68 -5.91 -11.11
N VAL A 608 -11.58 -6.53 -10.35
CA VAL A 608 -11.28 -7.15 -9.06
C VAL A 608 -11.78 -8.58 -9.05
N GLU A 609 -10.86 -9.51 -8.86
CA GLU A 609 -11.16 -10.94 -8.70
C GLU A 609 -11.61 -11.23 -7.27
N PHE A 610 -12.70 -11.99 -7.13
CA PHE A 610 -13.14 -12.55 -5.86
C PHE A 610 -13.00 -14.08 -5.92
N SER A 611 -12.36 -14.64 -4.90
CA SER A 611 -12.06 -16.07 -4.78
C SER A 611 -12.01 -16.48 -3.31
N ALA A 612 -11.95 -17.79 -3.03
CA ALA A 612 -11.72 -18.28 -1.67
C ALA A 612 -10.38 -17.79 -1.10
N GLU A 613 -9.38 -17.57 -1.97
CA GLU A 613 -8.07 -17.03 -1.62
C GLU A 613 -8.10 -15.51 -1.40
N ASN A 614 -9.02 -14.80 -2.05
CA ASN A 614 -9.15 -13.34 -1.96
C ASN A 614 -10.62 -12.94 -1.74
N PRO A 615 -11.20 -13.24 -0.57
CA PRO A 615 -12.62 -13.05 -0.31
C PRO A 615 -13.03 -11.56 -0.28
N TYR A 616 -12.08 -10.66 -0.05
CA TYR A 616 -12.28 -9.20 -0.05
C TYR A 616 -11.87 -8.53 -1.37
N GLY A 617 -11.45 -9.32 -2.36
CA GLY A 617 -11.12 -8.86 -3.70
C GLY A 617 -9.62 -8.61 -3.90
N LYS A 618 -9.11 -9.01 -5.08
CA LYS A 618 -7.77 -8.73 -5.57
C LYS A 618 -7.86 -7.91 -6.85
N ALA A 619 -7.26 -6.73 -6.89
CA ALA A 619 -7.21 -5.93 -8.13
C ALA A 619 -6.29 -6.59 -9.17
N VAL A 620 -6.90 -7.03 -10.27
CA VAL A 620 -6.27 -7.82 -11.34
C VAL A 620 -6.11 -7.04 -12.65
N ALA A 621 -6.91 -5.99 -12.90
CA ALA A 621 -6.70 -5.09 -14.03
C ALA A 621 -7.20 -3.66 -13.76
N LEU A 622 -6.72 -2.71 -14.55
CA LEU A 622 -7.17 -1.32 -14.60
C LEU A 622 -7.44 -0.94 -16.06
N LEU A 623 -8.64 -0.45 -16.34
CA LEU A 623 -9.08 0.00 -17.66
C LEU A 623 -9.20 1.53 -17.63
N ASP A 624 -8.40 2.23 -18.44
CA ASP A 624 -8.59 3.66 -18.73
C ASP A 624 -9.37 3.76 -20.05
N LEU A 625 -10.69 3.92 -19.93
CA LEU A 625 -11.61 3.88 -21.06
C LEU A 625 -11.50 5.13 -21.93
N LYS A 626 -10.91 6.20 -21.41
CA LYS A 626 -10.70 7.46 -22.12
C LYS A 626 -9.45 7.44 -22.98
N SER A 627 -8.33 6.97 -22.43
CA SER A 627 -7.09 6.82 -23.20
C SER A 627 -7.03 5.52 -24.00
N GLY A 628 -7.92 4.56 -23.70
CA GLY A 628 -7.89 3.21 -24.28
C GLY A 628 -6.78 2.33 -23.70
N SER A 629 -6.21 2.69 -22.55
CA SER A 629 -5.16 1.90 -21.89
C SER A 629 -5.77 0.77 -21.05
N VAL A 630 -5.20 -0.43 -21.16
CA VAL A 630 -5.61 -1.60 -20.39
C VAL A 630 -4.38 -2.17 -19.71
N LYS A 631 -4.37 -2.17 -18.38
CA LYS A 631 -3.28 -2.70 -17.56
C LYS A 631 -3.75 -3.96 -16.84
N VAL A 632 -3.11 -5.09 -17.08
CA VAL A 632 -3.53 -6.41 -16.57
C VAL A 632 -2.38 -7.05 -15.79
N LYS A 633 -2.63 -7.49 -14.55
CA LYS A 633 -1.61 -8.15 -13.71
C LYS A 633 -1.50 -9.65 -13.96
N GLU A 634 -2.59 -10.27 -14.41
CA GLU A 634 -2.72 -11.72 -14.53
C GLU A 634 -2.83 -12.15 -16.01
N SER A 635 -2.05 -13.14 -16.44
CA SER A 635 -2.01 -13.58 -17.84
C SER A 635 -3.36 -14.13 -18.33
N TRP A 636 -4.07 -14.89 -17.49
CA TRP A 636 -5.38 -15.46 -17.83
C TRP A 636 -6.47 -14.41 -18.11
N LEU A 637 -6.30 -13.18 -17.60
CA LEU A 637 -7.27 -12.10 -17.75
C LEU A 637 -7.00 -11.23 -18.98
N VAL A 638 -5.85 -11.37 -19.65
CA VAL A 638 -5.42 -10.47 -20.75
C VAL A 638 -6.48 -10.36 -21.85
N LEU A 639 -6.86 -11.48 -22.47
CA LEU A 639 -7.84 -11.47 -23.56
C LEU A 639 -9.26 -11.07 -23.08
N PRO A 640 -9.80 -11.63 -21.97
CA PRO A 640 -11.09 -11.19 -21.44
C PRO A 640 -11.13 -9.68 -21.10
N ALA A 641 -10.04 -9.12 -20.55
CA ALA A 641 -9.96 -7.69 -20.25
C ALA A 641 -9.91 -6.82 -21.50
N ILE A 642 -9.17 -7.24 -22.54
CA ILE A 642 -9.14 -6.57 -23.84
C ILE A 642 -10.56 -6.49 -24.43
N ILE A 643 -11.26 -7.63 -24.50
CA ILE A 643 -12.61 -7.70 -25.08
C ILE A 643 -13.59 -6.86 -24.25
N SER A 644 -13.53 -6.98 -22.92
CA SER A 644 -14.38 -6.22 -22.02
C SER A 644 -14.15 -4.72 -22.16
N ALA A 645 -12.89 -4.26 -22.18
CA ALA A 645 -12.56 -2.85 -22.36
C ALA A 645 -13.04 -2.30 -23.70
N PHE A 646 -12.95 -3.10 -24.78
CA PHE A 646 -13.47 -2.73 -26.10
C PHE A 646 -15.00 -2.56 -26.08
N ILE A 647 -15.73 -3.53 -25.51
CA ILE A 647 -17.20 -3.48 -25.37
C ILE A 647 -17.62 -2.27 -24.54
N LEU A 648 -17.01 -2.07 -23.37
CA LEU A 648 -17.33 -0.95 -22.47
C LEU A 648 -17.06 0.41 -23.12
N SER A 649 -15.97 0.52 -23.88
CA SER A 649 -15.64 1.72 -24.64
C SER A 649 -16.63 2.02 -25.76
N ASP A 650 -17.30 1.00 -26.32
CA ASP A 650 -18.36 1.18 -27.32
C ASP A 650 -19.68 1.61 -26.67
N ILE A 651 -20.05 0.99 -25.54
CA ILE A 651 -21.26 1.33 -24.76
C ILE A 651 -21.20 2.80 -24.31
N LEU A 652 -20.09 3.22 -23.69
CA LEU A 652 -19.90 4.61 -23.23
C LEU A 652 -19.96 5.66 -24.35
N LYS A 653 -19.60 5.28 -25.59
CA LYS A 653 -19.70 6.19 -26.74
C LYS A 653 -21.15 6.38 -27.19
N LYS A 654 -21.97 5.33 -27.12
CA LYS A 654 -23.40 5.37 -27.50
C LYS A 654 -24.22 6.23 -26.53
N GLU A 655 -23.88 6.20 -25.23
CA GLU A 655 -24.60 6.94 -24.17
C GLU A 655 -24.09 8.37 -23.95
N GLY A 656 -23.00 8.76 -24.62
CA GLY A 656 -22.28 10.01 -24.37
C GLY A 656 -21.42 9.92 -23.12
N TYR A 657 -20.24 10.56 -23.14
CA TYR A 657 -19.23 10.52 -22.06
C TYR A 657 -19.70 11.04 -20.67
N ASN A 658 -20.98 11.41 -20.52
CA ASN A 658 -21.61 11.87 -19.28
C ASN A 658 -22.17 10.76 -18.39
N GLY A 659 -22.04 9.48 -18.78
CA GLY A 659 -21.81 8.36 -17.85
C GLY A 659 -23.02 7.62 -17.29
N PHE A 660 -22.74 6.39 -16.85
CA PHE A 660 -23.60 5.46 -16.10
C PHE A 660 -24.28 6.04 -14.84
N THR A 661 -23.97 7.29 -14.46
CA THR A 661 -24.46 7.96 -13.25
C THR A 661 -25.57 8.97 -13.48
N SER A 662 -25.83 9.43 -14.72
CA SER A 662 -26.77 10.54 -14.95
C SER A 662 -28.22 10.12 -15.24
N ASN A 663 -28.49 8.83 -15.48
CA ASN A 663 -29.82 8.30 -15.80
C ASN A 663 -30.10 6.99 -15.03
N ARG A 664 -30.04 7.04 -13.68
CA ARG A 664 -30.29 5.84 -12.86
C ARG A 664 -31.77 5.42 -12.84
N GLU A 665 -32.68 6.31 -13.23
CA GLU A 665 -34.12 6.03 -13.41
C GLU A 665 -34.52 5.80 -14.89
N ASN A 666 -33.63 6.12 -15.85
CA ASN A 666 -33.88 6.01 -17.30
C ASN A 666 -32.91 5.05 -18.00
N LEU A 667 -32.29 4.12 -17.28
CA LEU A 667 -31.73 2.90 -17.85
C LEU A 667 -32.88 1.91 -18.17
N GLU A 668 -34.00 2.42 -18.68
CA GLU A 668 -34.88 1.61 -19.50
C GLU A 668 -34.14 1.32 -20.80
N VAL A 669 -34.24 0.07 -21.23
CA VAL A 669 -33.69 -0.46 -22.47
C VAL A 669 -34.49 0.11 -23.66
N ASP A 670 -34.61 1.42 -23.76
CA ASP A 670 -35.40 2.11 -24.79
C ASP A 670 -34.65 2.19 -26.13
N GLY A 671 -33.38 1.78 -26.16
CA GLY A 671 -32.65 1.58 -27.40
C GLY A 671 -32.84 0.19 -28.05
N LEU A 672 -33.39 -0.80 -27.34
CA LEU A 672 -33.42 -2.20 -27.82
C LEU A 672 -34.77 -2.94 -27.64
N VAL A 673 -35.74 -2.41 -26.88
CA VAL A 673 -37.01 -3.13 -26.60
C VAL A 673 -38.24 -2.57 -27.36
N GLU A 674 -38.22 -1.36 -27.90
CA GLU A 674 -39.40 -0.75 -28.55
C GLU A 674 -39.80 -1.32 -29.94
N LYS A 675 -39.19 -2.40 -30.42
CA LYS A 675 -39.56 -3.03 -31.71
C LYS A 675 -40.26 -4.39 -31.62
N ALA A 676 -40.65 -4.81 -30.42
CA ALA A 676 -41.28 -6.13 -30.21
C ALA A 676 -42.69 -6.08 -29.58
N LYS A 677 -43.35 -4.92 -29.52
CA LYS A 677 -44.76 -4.82 -29.11
C LYS A 677 -45.62 -4.38 -30.29
N GLY A 678 -46.05 -5.38 -31.05
CA GLY A 678 -47.00 -5.20 -32.14
C GLY A 678 -47.28 -6.56 -32.75
N LEU A 679 -48.34 -7.20 -32.25
CA LEU A 679 -49.26 -8.14 -32.89
C LEU A 679 -49.80 -9.10 -31.81
N ASN A 680 -51.01 -8.79 -31.35
CA ASN A 680 -51.88 -9.70 -30.62
C ASN A 680 -52.39 -10.76 -31.60
N GLU A 681 -52.22 -12.05 -31.29
CA GLU A 681 -53.16 -13.10 -31.71
C GLU A 681 -53.24 -14.14 -30.58
N GLU A 682 -54.48 -14.52 -30.26
CA GLU A 682 -54.89 -15.41 -29.16
C GLU A 682 -54.38 -16.85 -29.35
N PRO A 683 -54.16 -17.62 -28.27
CA PRO A 683 -53.96 -19.06 -28.38
C PRO A 683 -55.30 -19.82 -28.26
N GLU A 684 -55.67 -20.55 -29.31
CA GLU A 684 -56.66 -21.61 -29.25
C GLU A 684 -56.19 -22.76 -28.33
N GLN A 685 -57.14 -23.26 -27.55
CA GLN A 685 -57.05 -24.38 -26.62
C GLN A 685 -56.78 -25.71 -27.33
N ILE A 686 -55.87 -26.53 -26.79
CA ILE A 686 -56.09 -27.98 -26.67
C ILE A 686 -55.67 -28.43 -25.27
N SER A 687 -56.56 -29.20 -24.67
CA SER A 687 -56.71 -29.59 -23.28
C SER A 687 -56.07 -30.95 -22.94
N LEU A 688 -56.19 -31.31 -21.65
CA LEU A 688 -56.11 -32.64 -21.03
C LEU A 688 -54.71 -33.03 -20.50
N THR A 689 -54.50 -33.47 -19.24
CA THR A 689 -55.39 -33.66 -18.08
C THR A 689 -54.55 -33.97 -16.83
N ALA A 690 -55.10 -33.57 -15.69
CA ALA A 690 -55.22 -34.31 -14.44
C ALA A 690 -54.18 -34.19 -13.30
N SER A 691 -54.79 -33.85 -12.16
CA SER A 691 -54.50 -34.10 -10.74
C SER A 691 -53.25 -33.45 -10.16
N SER A 692 -53.31 -32.32 -9.44
CA SER A 692 -54.15 -31.95 -8.28
C SER A 692 -54.01 -32.90 -7.09
N GLU A 693 -53.20 -32.50 -6.12
CA GLU A 693 -53.63 -32.43 -4.73
C GLU A 693 -52.93 -31.21 -4.14
N GLY A 694 -53.73 -30.29 -3.63
CA GLY A 694 -53.28 -29.02 -3.12
C GLY A 694 -53.80 -28.77 -1.72
N ASN A 695 -53.54 -27.53 -1.31
CA ASN A 695 -54.23 -26.78 -0.28
C ASN A 695 -54.00 -27.27 1.15
N MET A 696 -54.00 -26.41 2.16
CA MET A 696 -53.99 -24.96 2.38
C MET A 696 -54.23 -24.91 3.88
N GLU A 697 -53.73 -23.88 4.58
CA GLU A 697 -54.69 -23.02 5.28
C GLU A 697 -54.03 -21.72 5.70
N LEU A 698 -54.55 -20.67 5.10
CA LEU A 698 -54.60 -19.31 5.63
C LEU A 698 -55.44 -19.32 6.91
N ASN A 699 -55.10 -18.45 7.86
CA ASN A 699 -56.15 -17.70 8.53
C ASN A 699 -55.77 -16.23 8.65
N VAL A 700 -56.69 -15.44 8.12
CA VAL A 700 -56.82 -13.99 8.23
C VAL A 700 -57.53 -13.72 9.56
N ASP A 701 -57.12 -12.66 10.27
CA ASP A 701 -58.14 -11.80 10.86
C ASP A 701 -57.67 -10.34 10.97
N VAL A 702 -58.56 -9.50 10.47
CA VAL A 702 -58.60 -8.04 10.41
C VAL A 702 -59.72 -7.69 11.41
N ALA A 703 -59.63 -6.75 12.36
CA ALA A 703 -59.73 -5.32 12.14
C ALA A 703 -59.92 -4.54 13.47
N LYS A 704 -59.74 -3.21 13.35
CA LYS A 704 -60.49 -2.08 13.97
C LYS A 704 -60.01 -1.47 15.29
N GLY A 705 -59.70 -0.16 15.22
CA GLY A 705 -59.63 0.71 16.41
C GLY A 705 -59.01 2.12 16.29
N SER A 706 -59.31 2.89 15.24
CA SER A 706 -59.38 4.38 15.15
C SER A 706 -59.68 5.17 16.45
N ILE A 707 -59.39 6.46 16.72
CA ILE A 707 -58.92 7.71 16.03
C ILE A 707 -58.71 8.79 17.14
N VAL A 708 -57.82 9.79 16.96
CA VAL A 708 -58.07 11.27 17.10
C VAL A 708 -56.76 12.11 17.05
N LYS A 709 -56.67 12.91 15.97
CA LYS A 709 -56.13 14.30 15.76
C LYS A 709 -54.67 14.66 16.05
N SER A 710 -54.03 15.65 15.40
CA SER A 710 -54.09 16.36 14.09
C SER A 710 -53.38 17.71 14.33
N GLY A 711 -52.51 18.14 13.43
CA GLY A 711 -51.96 19.50 13.43
C GLY A 711 -51.07 19.71 12.21
N ASN A 712 -51.45 20.66 11.38
CA ASN A 712 -51.12 20.78 9.96
C ASN A 712 -50.55 22.19 9.68
N CYS A 713 -50.00 22.37 8.46
CA CYS A 713 -50.05 23.59 7.61
C CYS A 713 -48.81 24.51 7.43
N GLY A 714 -48.45 24.67 6.14
CA GLY A 714 -48.08 25.93 5.47
C GLY A 714 -46.77 25.85 4.65
N GLY A 715 -46.69 25.90 3.32
CA GLY A 715 -47.65 26.20 2.25
C GLY A 715 -47.25 27.47 1.46
N SER A 716 -46.88 27.31 0.17
CA SER A 716 -46.89 28.26 -0.99
C SER A 716 -45.58 28.16 -1.80
N GLY A 717 -45.54 28.16 -3.14
CA GLY A 717 -46.55 28.31 -4.18
C GLY A 717 -45.91 28.86 -5.47
N CYS A 718 -45.81 28.02 -6.51
CA CYS A 718 -46.05 28.28 -7.95
C CYS A 718 -45.32 29.38 -8.78
N ARG A 719 -44.85 28.90 -9.95
CA ARG A 719 -45.11 29.35 -11.36
C ARG A 719 -44.11 30.21 -12.16
N ASP A 720 -43.76 29.61 -13.32
CA ASP A 720 -43.67 30.08 -14.71
C ASP A 720 -42.90 31.36 -15.10
N ILE A 721 -42.00 31.24 -16.10
CA ILE A 721 -42.14 31.82 -17.47
C ILE A 721 -40.85 31.65 -18.31
N VAL A 722 -41.10 31.38 -19.60
CA VAL A 722 -40.26 31.20 -20.80
C VAL A 722 -39.36 32.40 -21.16
N ARG A 723 -38.19 32.14 -21.80
CA ARG A 723 -37.59 32.86 -22.97
C ARG A 723 -36.26 32.19 -23.38
N SER A 724 -36.21 31.42 -24.47
CA SER A 724 -35.92 31.81 -25.88
C SER A 724 -34.53 32.40 -26.13
N GLY A 725 -33.76 31.84 -27.08
CA GLY A 725 -32.65 32.57 -27.69
C GLY A 725 -31.46 31.76 -28.23
N ASN A 726 -31.72 30.90 -29.21
CA ASN A 726 -31.00 30.70 -30.46
C ASN A 726 -29.48 31.01 -30.63
N CYS A 727 -28.86 30.08 -31.37
CA CYS A 727 -27.80 30.18 -32.41
C CYS A 727 -26.33 30.57 -32.09
N GLY A 728 -25.43 29.86 -32.78
CA GLY A 728 -24.08 30.32 -33.09
C GLY A 728 -23.03 29.22 -33.13
N GLY A 729 -22.86 28.58 -34.28
CA GLY A 729 -21.93 27.46 -34.46
C GLY A 729 -20.47 27.83 -34.75
N CYS A 730 -19.71 26.74 -34.91
CA CYS A 730 -18.53 26.55 -35.75
C CYS A 730 -17.19 27.22 -35.39
N GLY A 731 -16.13 26.40 -35.50
CA GLY A 731 -14.83 26.86 -35.97
C GLY A 731 -13.65 26.28 -35.21
N GLY A 732 -13.10 25.17 -35.71
CA GLY A 732 -11.88 24.56 -35.19
C GLY A 732 -10.57 25.12 -35.78
N CYS A 733 -9.50 24.35 -35.53
CA CYS A 733 -8.10 24.50 -35.93
C CYS A 733 -7.31 25.50 -35.05
N GLY A 734 -6.09 25.25 -34.59
CA GLY A 734 -5.08 24.27 -34.96
C GLY A 734 -3.73 24.99 -35.08
N GLY A 735 -2.68 24.44 -34.45
CA GLY A 735 -1.28 24.69 -34.85
C GLY A 735 -0.52 25.85 -34.18
N GLY A 736 0.46 25.49 -33.34
CA GLY A 736 1.91 25.61 -33.65
C GLY A 736 2.58 26.98 -33.86
N GLY A 737 3.73 27.14 -33.19
CA GLY A 737 4.76 28.17 -33.44
C GLY A 737 4.62 29.38 -32.51
N GLY A 738 5.63 29.87 -31.81
CA GLY A 738 7.07 29.86 -32.06
C GLY A 738 7.56 31.31 -32.07
N CYS A 739 8.20 31.70 -30.96
CA CYS A 739 9.24 32.74 -30.80
C CYS A 739 8.98 34.19 -31.26
N GLY A 740 9.26 35.14 -30.34
CA GLY A 740 9.44 36.55 -30.67
C GLY A 740 9.69 37.41 -29.44
N ASP A 741 10.94 37.45 -28.96
CA ASP A 741 11.40 38.44 -27.99
C ASP A 741 11.50 39.82 -28.66
N THR A 742 11.00 40.87 -28.01
CA THR A 742 11.45 42.25 -28.27
C THR A 742 11.38 43.06 -26.98
N MET A 743 12.55 43.51 -26.50
CA MET A 743 12.71 44.55 -25.48
C MET A 743 12.83 45.93 -26.11
N LYS A 744 12.18 46.94 -25.50
CA LYS A 744 12.68 48.31 -25.19
C LYS A 744 11.54 49.09 -24.51
N SER A 745 11.67 49.43 -23.22
CA SER A 745 12.01 50.77 -22.68
C SER A 745 11.10 51.90 -23.20
N GLY A 746 10.43 52.75 -22.42
CA GLY A 746 10.40 53.07 -21.00
C GLY A 746 9.65 54.42 -20.84
N ASN A 747 9.11 54.70 -19.63
CA ASN A 747 8.46 55.94 -19.17
C ASN A 747 7.17 56.38 -19.91
N SER A 748 6.12 56.93 -19.29
CA SER A 748 5.79 57.31 -17.91
C SER A 748 4.37 57.90 -17.95
N GLY A 749 3.55 57.69 -16.92
CA GLY A 749 2.54 58.67 -16.51
C GLY A 749 1.06 58.26 -16.57
N GLY A 750 0.45 58.24 -15.37
CA GLY A 750 -0.98 58.46 -15.10
C GLY A 750 -1.92 57.32 -15.47
N GLY A 751 -2.76 56.75 -14.61
CA GLY A 751 -3.32 57.22 -13.35
C GLY A 751 -4.80 56.85 -13.34
N CYS A 752 -5.24 56.22 -12.25
CA CYS A 752 -6.61 56.05 -11.77
C CYS A 752 -7.48 54.91 -12.35
N GLY A 753 -7.93 54.00 -11.46
CA GLY A 753 -9.28 53.45 -11.52
C GLY A 753 -9.46 51.97 -11.15
N GLY A 754 -9.70 51.68 -9.87
CA GLY A 754 -10.68 50.64 -9.47
C GLY A 754 -10.20 49.21 -9.18
N GLY A 755 -9.76 48.94 -7.94
CA GLY A 755 -10.25 47.77 -7.21
C GLY A 755 -11.73 48.01 -6.82
N CYS A 756 -12.57 47.05 -6.45
CA CYS A 756 -12.36 45.88 -5.60
C CYS A 756 -13.50 44.87 -5.81
N GLY A 757 -13.32 43.65 -5.33
CA GLY A 757 -14.38 42.67 -5.13
C GLY A 757 -13.93 41.51 -4.25
N GLY A 758 -13.50 41.80 -3.03
CA GLY A 758 -13.36 40.83 -1.94
C GLY A 758 -14.44 41.06 -0.89
N CYS A 759 -14.97 39.98 -0.34
CA CYS A 759 -15.62 39.92 0.98
C CYS A 759 -14.77 38.95 1.79
N GLY A 760 -14.26 39.20 3.00
CA GLY A 760 -14.50 40.21 4.04
C GLY A 760 -14.23 39.44 5.36
N GLY A 761 -13.76 39.92 6.49
CA GLY A 761 -13.19 41.15 7.08
C GLY A 761 -12.66 40.65 8.46
N CYS A 762 -12.00 41.35 9.37
CA CYS A 762 -11.48 42.69 9.57
C CYS A 762 -10.55 42.57 10.81
N GLY A 763 -9.55 43.44 10.94
CA GLY A 763 -8.89 43.69 12.23
C GLY A 763 -7.43 44.08 12.06
N GLY A 764 -7.15 45.39 12.14
CA GLY A 764 -5.85 46.01 11.84
C GLY A 764 -4.68 45.51 12.69
N GLY A 765 -3.44 45.85 12.38
CA GLY A 765 -2.96 46.86 11.46
C GLY A 765 -1.48 47.13 11.74
N GLY A 766 -0.81 47.67 10.73
CA GLY A 766 0.35 48.54 10.93
C GLY A 766 1.73 47.89 10.92
N GLY A 767 2.46 48.14 9.83
CA GLY A 767 3.74 48.83 9.99
C GLY A 767 5.01 48.04 9.74
N CYS A 768 5.29 47.83 8.46
CA CYS A 768 6.57 47.99 7.74
C CYS A 768 7.85 48.30 8.54
N GLY A 769 8.97 47.73 8.06
CA GLY A 769 10.22 48.51 7.95
C GLY A 769 11.50 47.75 8.25
N ASP A 770 12.06 47.15 7.21
CA ASP A 770 13.33 46.44 7.14
C ASP A 770 14.59 47.22 7.56
N THR A 771 15.60 46.42 7.95
CA THR A 771 17.07 46.63 7.77
C THR A 771 17.75 47.76 8.58
N MET A 772 19.00 47.68 9.03
CA MET A 772 20.13 46.80 8.73
C MET A 772 21.14 46.84 9.90
N LYS A 773 21.89 45.74 10.03
CA LYS A 773 23.31 45.61 10.46
C LYS A 773 23.75 45.89 11.90
N SER A 774 24.43 44.85 12.40
CA SER A 774 25.62 44.82 13.28
C SER A 774 25.52 45.53 14.62
N GLY A 775 25.86 44.94 15.75
CA GLY A 775 26.68 43.77 16.00
C GLY A 775 27.18 43.92 17.44
N ASN A 776 27.48 42.79 18.06
CA ASN A 776 28.19 42.64 19.32
C ASN A 776 27.54 43.07 20.65
N SER A 777 27.51 42.05 21.50
CA SER A 777 27.91 42.06 22.90
C SER A 777 27.07 42.86 23.90
N GLY A 778 26.36 42.08 24.72
CA GLY A 778 26.80 41.95 26.11
C GLY A 778 25.95 42.69 27.13
N GLY A 779 25.50 41.92 28.13
CA GLY A 779 24.97 42.42 29.40
C GLY A 779 23.58 43.01 29.26
N GLY A 780 22.56 42.52 29.94
CA GLY A 780 22.60 42.08 31.32
C GLY A 780 21.57 42.91 32.07
N CYS A 781 20.78 42.19 32.86
CA CYS A 781 20.07 42.68 34.02
C CYS A 781 18.92 43.67 33.81
N GLY A 782 17.76 43.26 34.32
CA GLY A 782 17.19 44.06 35.39
C GLY A 782 15.70 44.31 35.28
N GLY A 783 14.96 43.63 36.15
CA GLY A 783 13.70 44.11 36.73
C GLY A 783 12.49 44.04 35.79
N GLY A 784 11.35 43.52 36.19
CA GLY A 784 10.88 43.36 37.56
C GLY A 784 9.44 43.84 37.61
N CYS A 785 8.60 42.96 38.16
CA CYS A 785 7.43 43.28 38.96
C CYS A 785 6.14 43.74 38.26
N GLY A 786 5.04 43.16 38.78
CA GLY A 786 3.66 43.60 38.60
C GLY A 786 2.86 42.58 37.78
N GLY A 787 2.19 41.57 38.34
CA GLY A 787 1.60 41.45 39.67
C GLY A 787 0.08 41.57 39.58
N CYS A 788 -0.60 40.53 40.06
CA CYS A 788 -2.00 40.46 40.51
C CYS A 788 -3.10 40.60 39.42
N GLY A 789 -4.22 39.91 39.45
CA GLY A 789 -4.81 38.86 40.31
C GLY A 789 -5.85 38.12 39.43
N GLY A 790 -6.21 36.86 39.68
CA GLY A 790 -7.08 36.44 40.79
C GLY A 790 -8.54 36.82 40.46
N CYS A 791 -9.58 35.99 40.57
CA CYS A 791 -9.79 34.68 41.18
C CYS A 791 -11.20 34.17 40.77
N GLY A 792 -11.46 32.88 41.00
CA GLY A 792 -12.79 32.28 41.17
C GLY A 792 -13.06 31.19 40.13
N GLY A 793 -12.94 29.88 40.40
CA GLY A 793 -13.41 29.11 41.58
C GLY A 793 -14.86 28.70 41.32
N CYS A 794 -15.37 27.47 41.43
CA CYS A 794 -15.06 26.25 42.19
C CYS A 794 -15.73 25.05 41.44
N GLY A 795 -15.54 23.76 41.68
CA GLY A 795 -14.78 22.92 42.62
C GLY A 795 -14.73 21.50 41.99
N GLY A 796 -13.74 20.64 42.24
CA GLY A 796 -13.37 20.03 43.53
C GLY A 796 -14.17 18.72 43.69
N GLY A 797 -13.62 17.54 43.93
CA GLY A 797 -12.26 17.02 44.11
C GLY A 797 -12.29 15.50 43.80
N GLY A 798 -11.27 14.69 44.03
CA GLY A 798 -9.99 14.86 44.73
C GLY A 798 -9.39 13.47 44.99
N GLY A 799 -8.07 13.44 45.21
CA GLY A 799 -7.25 12.29 45.65
C GLY A 799 -6.45 11.66 44.50
N GLY A 800 -5.15 11.88 44.29
CA GLY A 800 -4.05 12.16 45.24
C GLY A 800 -3.47 10.83 45.74
N TYR A 801 -2.17 10.54 45.77
CA TYR A 801 -0.94 11.33 45.59
C TYR A 801 0.21 10.35 45.27
N GLY A 802 1.19 10.83 44.50
CA GLY A 802 2.56 10.35 44.53
C GLY A 802 3.47 11.56 44.63
N ASP A 803 4.32 11.62 45.65
CA ASP A 803 5.38 12.62 45.79
C ASP A 803 6.62 11.92 46.34
N ILE A 804 7.80 12.31 45.83
CA ILE A 804 8.96 12.70 46.63
C ILE A 804 9.89 13.57 45.77
N VAL A 805 10.25 14.69 46.39
CA VAL A 805 10.95 15.88 45.89
C VAL A 805 12.47 15.78 46.12
N LYS A 806 13.23 16.49 45.30
CA LYS A 806 14.67 16.79 45.50
C LYS A 806 14.87 18.13 46.23
N SER A 807 15.88 18.11 47.10
CA SER A 807 16.86 19.16 47.43
C SER A 807 16.52 20.28 48.42
N GLY A 808 17.48 20.51 49.32
CA GLY A 808 17.64 21.72 50.14
C GLY A 808 18.86 21.60 51.04
N ASN A 809 19.89 22.41 50.77
CA ASN A 809 21.20 22.46 51.43
C ASN A 809 21.27 23.63 52.42
N SER A 810 22.37 23.69 53.20
CA SER A 810 22.80 24.74 54.18
C SER A 810 22.21 24.62 55.59
N GLY A 811 22.95 24.75 56.69
CA GLY A 811 24.38 25.02 56.92
C GLY A 811 24.58 25.50 58.37
N GLY A 812 25.71 25.14 58.99
CA GLY A 812 26.31 25.85 60.13
C GLY A 812 25.98 25.33 61.54
N GLY A 813 27.02 25.12 62.35
CA GLY A 813 26.88 25.07 63.82
C GLY A 813 27.89 24.17 64.54
N CYS A 814 28.84 24.81 65.22
CA CYS A 814 30.00 24.28 65.92
C CYS A 814 29.72 23.48 67.21
N GLY A 815 30.74 22.74 67.67
CA GLY A 815 30.93 22.28 69.05
C GLY A 815 30.70 20.77 69.22
N GLY A 816 31.51 19.96 69.88
CA GLY A 816 32.67 20.17 70.74
C GLY A 816 32.95 18.84 71.46
N CYS A 817 34.24 18.55 71.66
CA CYS A 817 34.90 17.68 72.63
C CYS A 817 34.15 16.54 73.39
N GLY A 818 34.86 15.40 73.47
CA GLY A 818 34.82 14.43 74.57
C GLY A 818 34.41 13.03 74.09
N GLY A 819 35.12 11.92 74.30
CA GLY A 819 36.27 11.63 75.15
C GLY A 819 36.18 10.15 75.60
N GLY A 820 37.24 9.37 75.36
CA GLY A 820 37.53 8.04 75.94
C GLY A 820 36.64 6.87 75.50
N CYS A 821 37.02 5.60 75.59
CA CYS A 821 38.28 4.88 75.87
C CYS A 821 37.97 3.38 75.69
N GLY A 822 38.96 2.56 75.28
CA GLY A 822 38.94 1.07 75.37
C GLY A 822 39.12 0.39 74.01
N GLY A 823 40.31 -0.04 73.61
CA GLY A 823 40.89 -1.37 73.95
C GLY A 823 40.96 -2.23 72.67
N CYS A 824 42.10 -2.24 71.95
CA CYS A 824 43.17 -3.23 71.97
C CYS A 824 42.88 -4.59 71.31
N GLY A 825 43.72 -4.94 70.32
CA GLY A 825 43.90 -6.25 69.68
C GLY A 825 43.59 -6.20 68.18
N GLY A 826 44.52 -6.18 67.22
CA GLY A 826 45.88 -6.72 67.16
C GLY A 826 45.88 -7.92 66.21
N GLY A 827 46.49 -7.78 65.02
CA GLY A 827 46.81 -8.93 64.16
C GLY A 827 46.77 -8.68 62.65
N CYS A 828 47.89 -8.22 62.08
CA CYS A 828 48.20 -8.29 60.66
C CYS A 828 49.02 -9.55 60.34
N GLY A 829 48.91 -10.05 59.12
CA GLY A 829 49.83 -11.01 58.48
C GLY A 829 49.11 -12.25 57.95
N ASN A 830 49.41 -12.83 56.80
CA ASN A 830 50.42 -12.55 55.78
C ASN A 830 50.05 -13.34 54.50
N MET A 831 50.53 -12.89 53.35
CA MET A 831 50.59 -13.68 52.10
C MET A 831 51.50 -14.90 52.26
N VAL A 832 51.20 -16.02 51.57
CA VAL A 832 52.21 -16.88 50.89
C VAL A 832 51.56 -17.61 49.71
N ARG A 833 52.25 -17.56 48.55
CA ARG A 833 52.10 -18.41 47.35
C ARG A 833 52.69 -19.80 47.57
N GLY A 834 52.15 -20.83 46.91
CA GLY A 834 52.94 -22.02 46.58
C GLY A 834 52.16 -23.23 46.06
N GLY A 835 52.24 -23.45 44.74
CA GLY A 835 52.41 -24.73 44.03
C GLY A 835 51.53 -25.95 44.36
N ASN A 836 50.67 -26.34 43.40
CA ASN A 836 51.00 -27.38 42.41
C ASN A 836 50.11 -27.22 41.17
#